data_AF-A0A5N0IU68-F1
#
_entry.id   AF-A0A5N0IU68-F1
#
_cell.length_a   1.000
_cell.length_b   1.000
_cell.length_c   1.000
_cell.angle_alpha   90.00
_cell.angle_beta   90.00
_cell.angle_gamma   90.00
#
_symmetry.space_group_name_H-M   'P 1'
#
loop_
_entity.id
_entity.type
_entity.pdbx_description
1 polymer ?
#
loop_
_entity_poly.entity_id
_entity_poly.type
_entity_poly.pdbx_seq_one_letter_code
_entity_poly.pdbx_strand_id
1 'polypeptide(L)'
;MTTTPEITPAERLARQALSQDEAIASLGRYSYGWADSDVAGASAQRGLSEAVVRDISAKKNEPEWMLENRLKALRIFERKPMPTWGSDLGGIDFDNIKYFVRSTEKQAATWDDLPEDIRNTYDRLGIPEAEKQRLVAGVAAQYESEVVYHQIREDLEAQGVIFLDTDTGLREHPDIFREYFGTVIPAGDNKFSALNTAVWSGGCLTADARINVKGKGLVSIADIQVGDEVFGLNVARELERGKVLAKVASGTKPVYEMQVGGRTLEATGNHQFLVARRVREGKRTRWTSVWAPLDDIAPGEPIAIARVLPDDGGTVFFPEPETYIKNHSRQRLDFPHQSSIDLLWLFGLWLGDGHTAAPHDHMRQVSFSIPSDDPVYHTAIRVLSEKFGTNVTPVGCGFIVSSKAFGTWLEELGFVGHAKTKRVPAWVHSLPHEHQLALIGGLVDADGWTEKNGATMSIELANRELLEDIRLLAIGCGLYADGKLVERSRTATFKDGHTVTSTNWRLRIQGSLDRVGTRSPNKRGKPAGKGRGKRYCAATGLNFSSLSTDTVGFARLKSKALVGEKPTYDIQVVGLENFVANGIVAHNSFIYVPPGVHVDIPLQAYFRINTENMGQFERTLIIADEGAYVHYVEGCLPAGELVTTADGDLRPIESIRVGDYVSGHDGRPHRVNAVQMRDLNGELFTFTPMSPANRFSVTAEHPLLVIPRDEVLVARKPRNGWQPEVNSAKLREAEPRWIPAKEVAEGDFLVYPKPKPVPHKTVLPLEFARLAGYYLAEGHACLTNGCESLIFSFHSDEFEKVEDVRQACKSLYDKSGSVLIEEHKHSARVTVYTKAGYVAMRDNVGIGSSNKKLSDLLMRQDETFLRELVEAYVNGDGNVTRRGGALWKRVHTTSRVWAFQLQSILAQLGHYATVELRRPGGPGVIMGRNIVRKDIYQVQWNEGGHGPKQARDCGDYFAVPIKKRGVREAHEPVYNLDVEEPDSYLAYGFAVHNCTAPIYKSDSLHSAVVEIIVKPHARVRYTTIQNWSNNVYNLVTKRARAEAGATMEWIDGNIGSKVTMKYPAVWMTGEHARGEVLSLAFAGEGQHQDAGAKMLHLAPNTSSNIVSKSVARGGGRTSYRGLVQVNKGAHGSRSSVKCDALLVDTISRSDTYPYVDIREDDVTMGHEATVSKVSENQLFYLMSRGLTEDEAMAMVVRGFVEPIAKELPMEYALELNRLIELQMEGAVG
;
A
#
# COMPACT_ATOMS: atom_id res chain seq x y z
N MET A 1 12.84 71.23 12.85
CA MET A 1 11.70 71.11 13.78
C MET A 1 10.46 70.82 12.95
N THR A 2 9.86 69.65 13.14
CA THR A 2 8.47 69.33 12.78
C THR A 2 8.11 68.09 13.58
N THR A 3 6.93 68.08 14.23
CA THR A 3 6.59 67.13 15.30
C THR A 3 5.56 66.11 14.84
N THR A 4 5.86 64.82 15.05
CA THR A 4 4.86 63.75 15.00
C THR A 4 4.03 63.77 16.30
N PRO A 5 2.70 63.64 16.27
CA PRO A 5 1.88 63.69 17.48
C PRO A 5 1.92 62.39 18.30
N GLU A 6 1.78 62.51 19.61
CA GLU A 6 1.60 61.37 20.53
C GLU A 6 0.13 60.96 20.60
N ILE A 7 -0.13 59.64 20.57
CA ILE A 7 -1.46 59.04 20.75
C ILE A 7 -1.76 58.92 22.25
N THR A 8 -2.96 59.30 22.68
CA THR A 8 -3.26 59.45 24.11
C THR A 8 -3.79 58.15 24.75
N PRO A 9 -3.62 57.95 26.08
CA PRO A 9 -4.05 56.72 26.74
C PRO A 9 -5.56 56.40 26.62
N ALA A 10 -6.41 57.41 26.38
CA ALA A 10 -7.85 57.23 26.21
C ALA A 10 -8.21 56.44 24.95
N GLU A 11 -7.46 56.63 23.85
CA GLU A 11 -7.69 55.93 22.58
C GLU A 11 -7.35 54.43 22.66
N ARG A 12 -6.58 54.04 23.69
CA ARG A 12 -6.25 52.65 24.01
C ARG A 12 -7.38 51.88 24.70
N LEU A 13 -8.42 52.57 25.18
CA LEU A 13 -9.54 52.02 25.96
C LEU A 13 -10.87 51.92 25.18
N ALA A 14 -10.87 52.30 23.90
CA ALA A 14 -12.09 52.43 23.08
C ALA A 14 -12.25 51.36 21.97
N ARG A 15 -11.55 50.21 22.07
CA ARG A 15 -11.90 49.01 21.30
C ARG A 15 -12.77 48.11 22.18
N GLN A 16 -13.99 47.84 21.73
CA GLN A 16 -14.91 46.93 22.41
C GLN A 16 -14.25 45.55 22.50
N ALA A 17 -14.30 44.94 23.70
CA ALA A 17 -13.96 43.54 23.83
C ALA A 17 -14.99 42.72 23.03
N LEU A 18 -14.50 41.84 22.15
CA LEU A 18 -15.32 40.79 21.55
C LEU A 18 -15.95 39.97 22.68
N SER A 19 -17.20 39.56 22.52
CA SER A 19 -17.78 38.56 23.43
C SER A 19 -16.94 37.27 23.38
N GLN A 20 -17.02 36.44 24.42
CA GLN A 20 -16.21 35.22 24.48
C GLN A 20 -16.50 34.28 23.29
N ASP A 21 -17.76 34.25 22.82
CA ASP A 21 -18.18 33.52 21.63
C ASP A 21 -17.61 34.11 20.33
N GLU A 22 -17.55 35.44 20.19
CA GLU A 22 -16.93 36.11 19.04
C GLU A 22 -15.40 35.96 19.04
N ALA A 23 -14.76 35.95 20.21
CA ALA A 23 -13.33 35.67 20.35
C ALA A 23 -13.01 34.22 19.92
N ILE A 24 -13.80 33.25 20.39
CA ILE A 24 -13.71 31.84 19.98
C ILE A 24 -13.98 31.70 18.46
N ALA A 25 -14.96 32.42 17.91
CA ALA A 25 -15.22 32.44 16.47
C ALA A 25 -14.06 33.07 15.66
N SER A 26 -13.34 34.05 16.23
CA SER A 26 -12.18 34.67 15.58
C SER A 26 -10.95 33.75 15.56
N LEU A 27 -10.74 32.95 16.61
CA LEU A 27 -9.75 31.86 16.66
C LEU A 27 -10.11 30.68 15.73
N GLY A 28 -11.33 30.66 15.18
CA GLY A 28 -11.85 29.54 14.40
C GLY A 28 -11.43 29.47 12.92
N ARG A 29 -10.76 30.50 12.36
CA ARG A 29 -10.51 30.63 10.90
C ARG A 29 -9.11 30.21 10.42
N TYR A 30 -8.72 28.99 10.78
CA TYR A 30 -7.73 28.24 10.02
C TYR A 30 -8.27 28.05 8.59
N SER A 31 -7.63 28.66 7.58
CA SER A 31 -8.30 28.98 6.30
C SER A 31 -8.11 27.96 5.16
N TYR A 32 -7.21 26.98 5.33
CA TYR A 32 -7.10 25.79 4.47
C TYR A 32 -7.03 24.50 5.29
N GLY A 33 -8.01 24.32 6.17
CA GLY A 33 -8.25 23.02 6.81
C GLY A 33 -8.88 22.04 5.82
N TRP A 34 -8.09 21.08 5.32
CA TRP A 34 -8.63 19.94 4.58
C TRP A 34 -9.29 18.96 5.56
N ALA A 35 -10.50 18.53 5.24
CA ALA A 35 -11.22 17.48 5.96
C ALA A 35 -11.60 16.37 4.96
N ASP A 36 -11.26 15.13 5.29
CA ASP A 36 -11.68 13.97 4.50
C ASP A 36 -13.19 13.78 4.60
N SER A 37 -13.80 13.19 3.56
CA SER A 37 -15.25 13.11 3.46
C SER A 37 -15.85 12.02 4.35
N ASP A 38 -16.45 12.38 5.49
CA ASP A 38 -17.23 11.48 6.38
C ASP A 38 -18.55 11.01 5.75
N VAL A 39 -18.47 10.29 4.62
CA VAL A 39 -19.63 9.68 3.93
C VAL A 39 -20.03 8.38 4.61
N ALA A 40 -19.07 7.61 5.13
CA ALA A 40 -19.30 6.33 5.79
C ALA A 40 -19.81 6.50 7.24
N GLY A 41 -19.12 7.27 8.07
CA GLY A 41 -19.47 7.48 9.48
C GLY A 41 -20.72 8.34 9.69
N ALA A 42 -21.19 9.09 8.69
CA ALA A 42 -22.51 9.71 8.68
C ALA A 42 -23.68 8.70 8.70
N SER A 43 -23.43 7.42 8.37
CA SER A 43 -24.44 6.35 8.36
C SER A 43 -24.44 5.46 9.62
N ALA A 44 -23.43 5.59 10.48
CA ALA A 44 -23.22 4.71 11.63
C ALA A 44 -24.12 5.08 12.82
N GLN A 45 -24.61 4.07 13.55
CA GLN A 45 -25.30 4.29 14.82
C GLN A 45 -24.30 4.74 15.90
N ARG A 46 -24.66 5.81 16.63
CA ARG A 46 -23.95 6.27 17.83
C ARG A 46 -24.53 5.56 19.06
N GLY A 47 -23.71 5.38 20.08
CA GLY A 47 -24.11 4.79 21.35
C GLY A 47 -24.04 3.26 21.35
N LEU A 48 -23.81 2.69 22.54
CA LEU A 48 -23.70 1.24 22.73
C LEU A 48 -25.05 0.66 23.16
N SER A 49 -25.51 -0.39 22.47
CA SER A 49 -26.78 -1.06 22.81
C SER A 49 -26.77 -2.54 22.44
N GLU A 50 -27.74 -3.31 22.96
CA GLU A 50 -27.90 -4.72 22.57
C GLU A 50 -28.17 -4.86 21.06
N ALA A 51 -28.86 -3.89 20.45
CA ALA A 51 -29.09 -3.85 19.01
C ALA A 51 -27.77 -3.69 18.24
N VAL A 52 -26.90 -2.76 18.65
CA VAL A 52 -25.58 -2.55 18.04
C VAL A 52 -24.68 -3.79 18.21
N VAL A 53 -24.67 -4.41 19.39
CA VAL A 53 -23.86 -5.62 19.63
C VAL A 53 -24.35 -6.82 18.82
N ARG A 54 -25.68 -6.97 18.64
CA ARG A 54 -26.27 -8.01 17.76
C ARG A 54 -26.03 -7.73 16.28
N ASP A 55 -26.18 -6.48 15.84
CA ASP A 55 -25.91 -6.04 14.47
C ASP A 55 -24.45 -6.29 14.08
N ILE A 56 -23.51 -5.93 14.96
CA ILE A 56 -22.08 -6.25 14.83
C ILE A 56 -21.90 -7.76 14.67
N SER A 57 -22.35 -8.57 15.63
CA SER A 57 -22.13 -10.02 15.60
C SER A 57 -22.77 -10.70 14.37
N ALA A 58 -23.96 -10.24 13.96
CA ALA A 58 -24.66 -10.72 12.77
C ALA A 58 -23.94 -10.36 11.47
N LYS A 59 -23.43 -9.13 11.34
CA LYS A 59 -22.61 -8.69 10.18
C LYS A 59 -21.35 -9.51 9.98
N LYS A 60 -20.94 -10.26 11.01
CA LYS A 60 -19.62 -10.91 11.14
C LYS A 60 -19.71 -12.43 11.24
N ASN A 61 -20.95 -12.96 11.24
CA ASN A 61 -21.26 -14.39 11.13
C ASN A 61 -20.49 -15.22 12.19
N GLU A 62 -20.51 -14.76 13.43
CA GLU A 62 -19.85 -15.42 14.56
C GLU A 62 -20.63 -16.65 15.06
N PRO A 63 -19.96 -17.60 15.75
CA PRO A 63 -20.65 -18.65 16.47
C PRO A 63 -21.44 -18.10 17.68
N GLU A 64 -22.61 -18.70 17.97
CA GLU A 64 -23.53 -18.25 19.03
C GLU A 64 -22.85 -18.03 20.40
N TRP A 65 -21.87 -18.87 20.76
CA TRP A 65 -21.14 -18.73 22.03
C TRP A 65 -20.38 -17.41 22.13
N MET A 66 -19.93 -16.84 21.00
CA MET A 66 -19.26 -15.55 20.96
C MET A 66 -20.28 -14.41 21.00
N LEU A 67 -21.43 -14.53 20.32
CA LEU A 67 -22.57 -13.60 20.50
C LEU A 67 -23.03 -13.55 21.97
N GLU A 68 -23.23 -14.69 22.62
CA GLU A 68 -23.53 -14.78 24.05
C GLU A 68 -22.45 -14.08 24.90
N ASN A 69 -21.17 -14.24 24.54
CA ASN A 69 -20.04 -13.61 25.22
C ASN A 69 -20.03 -12.09 25.01
N ARG A 70 -20.31 -11.57 23.81
CA ARG A 70 -20.47 -10.13 23.51
C ARG A 70 -21.63 -9.53 24.30
N LEU A 71 -22.79 -10.18 24.31
CA LEU A 71 -23.97 -9.77 25.08
C LEU A 71 -23.73 -9.81 26.60
N LYS A 72 -22.97 -10.80 27.08
CA LYS A 72 -22.50 -10.89 28.47
C LYS A 72 -21.51 -9.77 28.80
N ALA A 73 -20.62 -9.43 27.87
CA ALA A 73 -19.66 -8.33 28.02
C ALA A 73 -20.38 -6.97 28.08
N LEU A 74 -21.36 -6.71 27.21
CA LEU A 74 -22.24 -5.53 27.27
C LEU A 74 -22.88 -5.35 28.66
N ARG A 75 -23.54 -6.39 29.18
CA ARG A 75 -24.18 -6.36 30.51
C ARG A 75 -23.18 -6.18 31.66
N ILE A 76 -21.91 -6.56 31.46
CA ILE A 76 -20.83 -6.29 32.41
C ILE A 76 -20.34 -4.84 32.29
N PHE A 77 -20.25 -4.29 31.07
CA PHE A 77 -19.93 -2.89 30.82
C PHE A 77 -20.96 -1.96 31.45
N GLU A 78 -22.26 -2.18 31.20
CA GLU A 78 -23.37 -1.40 31.74
C GLU A 78 -23.34 -1.39 33.29
N ARG A 79 -23.15 -2.55 33.90
CA ARG A 79 -23.19 -2.73 35.37
C ARG A 79 -21.91 -2.25 36.08
N LYS A 80 -20.74 -2.26 35.44
CA LYS A 80 -19.50 -1.75 36.06
C LYS A 80 -19.54 -0.21 36.10
N PRO A 81 -19.37 0.44 37.27
CA PRO A 81 -19.21 1.88 37.32
C PRO A 81 -17.92 2.30 36.59
N MET A 82 -17.82 3.58 36.22
CA MET A 82 -16.56 4.15 35.76
C MET A 82 -15.48 4.02 36.85
N PRO A 83 -14.20 3.78 36.51
CA PRO A 83 -13.12 3.79 37.49
C PRO A 83 -13.07 5.11 38.24
N THR A 84 -13.16 5.04 39.58
CA THR A 84 -12.97 6.20 40.48
C THR A 84 -11.50 6.36 40.88
N TRP A 85 -10.58 5.88 40.04
CA TRP A 85 -9.13 5.84 40.29
C TRP A 85 -8.38 5.94 38.95
N GLY A 86 -7.20 6.54 38.98
CA GLY A 86 -6.42 6.87 37.78
C GLY A 86 -6.64 8.32 37.35
N SER A 87 -6.72 8.53 36.04
CA SER A 87 -7.07 9.79 35.40
C SER A 87 -8.57 10.10 35.53
N ASP A 88 -8.97 11.35 35.25
CA ASP A 88 -10.40 11.67 35.11
C ASP A 88 -10.94 11.15 33.78
N LEU A 89 -12.07 10.46 33.85
CA LEU A 89 -12.79 9.85 32.73
C LEU A 89 -14.24 10.35 32.63
N GLY A 90 -14.63 11.35 33.44
CA GLY A 90 -15.99 11.91 33.47
C GLY A 90 -16.42 12.64 32.20
N GLY A 91 -15.47 12.99 31.32
CA GLY A 91 -15.72 13.60 30.01
C GLY A 91 -16.06 12.62 28.87
N ILE A 92 -16.06 11.30 29.10
CA ILE A 92 -16.32 10.31 28.04
C ILE A 92 -17.84 10.15 27.83
N ASP A 93 -18.35 10.73 26.75
CA ASP A 93 -19.71 10.49 26.26
C ASP A 93 -19.78 9.19 25.45
N PHE A 94 -20.23 8.11 26.10
CA PHE A 94 -20.43 6.80 25.46
C PHE A 94 -21.64 6.74 24.53
N ASP A 95 -22.58 7.68 24.59
CA ASP A 95 -23.76 7.68 23.73
C ASP A 95 -23.47 8.39 22.39
N ASN A 96 -22.45 9.25 22.34
CA ASN A 96 -21.99 9.94 21.14
C ASN A 96 -20.96 9.15 20.29
N ILE A 97 -20.33 8.11 20.86
CA ILE A 97 -19.29 7.31 20.17
C ILE A 97 -19.89 6.41 19.08
N LYS A 98 -19.21 6.33 17.93
CA LYS A 98 -19.45 5.35 16.86
C LYS A 98 -18.70 4.03 17.20
N TYR A 99 -19.40 2.93 17.46
CA TYR A 99 -18.79 1.67 17.97
C TYR A 99 -18.34 0.66 16.92
N PHE A 100 -18.89 0.75 15.71
CA PHE A 100 -18.48 -0.05 14.57
C PHE A 100 -18.81 0.73 13.30
N VAL A 101 -17.80 0.99 12.48
CA VAL A 101 -17.93 1.73 11.22
C VAL A 101 -17.16 0.97 10.16
N ARG A 102 -17.75 0.82 8.99
CA ARG A 102 -17.09 0.18 7.85
C ARG A 102 -16.29 1.25 7.11
N SER A 103 -14.98 1.25 7.31
CA SER A 103 -14.05 2.30 6.88
C SER A 103 -13.95 2.45 5.37
N THR A 104 -13.96 1.33 4.63
CA THR A 104 -13.76 1.29 3.18
C THR A 104 -14.60 0.20 2.50
N GLU A 105 -14.78 0.30 1.18
CA GLU A 105 -15.37 -0.79 0.37
C GLU A 105 -14.37 -1.95 0.11
N LYS A 106 -13.10 -1.82 0.51
CA LYS A 106 -12.00 -2.72 0.10
C LYS A 106 -10.92 -2.94 1.17
N GLN A 107 -10.38 -4.16 1.13
CA GLN A 107 -9.03 -4.51 1.60
C GLN A 107 -8.00 -4.39 0.46
N ALA A 108 -6.75 -4.22 0.84
CA ALA A 108 -5.56 -4.13 0.00
C ALA A 108 -4.75 -5.44 0.06
N ALA A 109 -4.31 -5.92 -1.10
CA ALA A 109 -3.52 -7.15 -1.22
C ALA A 109 -2.00 -6.89 -1.27
N THR A 110 -1.60 -5.66 -1.54
CA THR A 110 -0.19 -5.21 -1.58
C THR A 110 -0.05 -3.83 -0.94
N TRP A 111 1.18 -3.41 -0.63
CA TRP A 111 1.47 -2.03 -0.20
C TRP A 111 0.89 -0.98 -1.17
N ASP A 112 0.83 -1.29 -2.47
CA ASP A 112 0.31 -0.40 -3.51
C ASP A 112 -1.21 -0.41 -3.68
N ASP A 113 -1.93 -1.31 -3.01
CA ASP A 113 -3.40 -1.35 -2.98
C ASP A 113 -3.99 -0.59 -1.77
N LEU A 114 -3.16 -0.26 -0.76
CA LEU A 114 -3.60 0.45 0.45
C LEU A 114 -4.23 1.81 0.10
N PRO A 115 -5.33 2.22 0.76
CA PRO A 115 -5.89 3.56 0.65
C PRO A 115 -4.82 4.66 0.74
N GLU A 116 -4.98 5.68 -0.10
CA GLU A 116 -3.94 6.69 -0.38
C GLU A 116 -3.57 7.49 0.88
N ASP A 117 -4.54 7.75 1.74
CA ASP A 117 -4.37 8.37 3.06
C ASP A 117 -3.59 7.49 4.05
N ILE A 118 -3.75 6.16 4.00
CA ILE A 118 -3.04 5.21 4.86
C ILE A 118 -1.58 5.11 4.41
N ARG A 119 -1.34 4.91 3.11
CA ARG A 119 0.01 4.95 2.51
C ARG A 119 0.74 6.23 2.90
N ASN A 120 0.11 7.38 2.68
CA ASN A 120 0.66 8.69 3.02
C ASN A 120 0.94 8.90 4.52
N THR A 121 0.47 8.03 5.42
CA THR A 121 0.77 8.11 6.85
C THR A 121 1.88 7.15 7.27
N TYR A 122 1.94 5.94 6.71
CA TYR A 122 3.15 5.13 6.81
C TYR A 122 4.33 5.85 6.18
N ASP A 123 4.20 6.34 4.92
CA ASP A 123 5.19 7.13 4.17
C ASP A 123 5.46 8.54 4.78
N ARG A 124 5.14 8.75 6.08
CA ARG A 124 5.52 9.92 6.89
C ARG A 124 6.46 9.66 8.11
N LEU A 125 6.85 8.43 8.43
CA LEU A 125 7.39 8.07 9.77
C LEU A 125 8.93 7.82 9.90
N GLY A 126 9.51 6.78 9.27
CA GLY A 126 10.91 6.33 9.50
C GLY A 126 11.54 5.34 8.46
N ILE A 127 11.24 4.03 8.54
CA ILE A 127 11.82 2.88 7.75
C ILE A 127 12.33 3.17 6.31
N PRO A 128 13.53 2.67 5.99
CA PRO A 128 14.01 2.39 4.63
C PRO A 128 13.21 1.33 3.85
N GLU A 129 13.25 1.40 2.52
CA GLU A 129 12.52 0.47 1.64
C GLU A 129 13.05 -0.99 1.67
N ALA A 130 14.34 -1.18 2.02
CA ALA A 130 14.93 -2.52 2.20
C ALA A 130 14.44 -3.23 3.47
N GLU A 131 14.00 -2.47 4.48
CA GLU A 131 13.33 -3.00 5.67
C GLU A 131 11.83 -3.10 5.44
N LYS A 132 11.17 -2.19 4.70
CA LYS A 132 9.79 -2.46 4.21
C LYS A 132 9.68 -3.82 3.53
N GLN A 133 10.57 -4.19 2.60
CA GLN A 133 10.56 -5.51 1.96
C GLN A 133 10.84 -6.68 2.92
N ARG A 134 11.39 -6.41 4.11
CA ARG A 134 11.65 -7.39 5.17
C ARG A 134 10.53 -7.47 6.22
N LEU A 135 9.69 -6.45 6.29
CA LEU A 135 8.62 -6.26 7.27
C LEU A 135 7.23 -6.53 6.66
N VAL A 136 7.03 -6.21 5.37
CA VAL A 136 5.94 -6.71 4.50
C VAL A 136 5.77 -8.23 4.57
N ALA A 137 6.81 -8.94 5.01
CA ALA A 137 6.79 -10.36 5.36
C ALA A 137 6.13 -10.71 6.72
N GLY A 138 5.41 -9.77 7.35
CA GLY A 138 4.74 -9.96 8.64
C GLY A 138 3.94 -8.74 9.12
N VAL A 139 3.36 -7.94 8.22
CA VAL A 139 2.59 -6.70 8.55
C VAL A 139 1.08 -6.96 8.49
N ALA A 140 0.36 -6.45 9.50
CA ALA A 140 -1.09 -6.29 9.50
C ALA A 140 -1.49 -4.81 9.72
N ALA A 141 -2.11 -4.14 8.74
CA ALA A 141 -2.56 -2.74 8.89
C ALA A 141 -4.04 -2.70 9.30
N GLN A 142 -4.41 -2.04 10.40
CA GLN A 142 -5.82 -1.84 10.79
C GLN A 142 -6.22 -0.37 10.75
N TYR A 143 -7.36 -0.09 10.12
CA TYR A 143 -7.87 1.26 9.94
C TYR A 143 -9.35 1.30 10.29
N GLU A 144 -9.67 2.01 11.36
CA GLU A 144 -10.97 1.93 12.03
C GLU A 144 -11.33 0.46 12.36
N SER A 145 -12.53 -0.01 12.04
CA SER A 145 -13.04 -1.31 12.51
C SER A 145 -12.65 -2.54 11.65
N GLU A 146 -11.85 -2.40 10.60
CA GLU A 146 -11.45 -3.50 9.70
C GLU A 146 -9.93 -3.49 9.44
N VAL A 147 -9.33 -4.69 9.31
CA VAL A 147 -7.94 -4.86 8.84
C VAL A 147 -7.92 -4.60 7.34
N VAL A 148 -7.00 -3.76 6.85
CA VAL A 148 -6.95 -3.32 5.45
C VAL A 148 -5.81 -3.98 4.66
N TYR A 149 -4.71 -4.39 5.29
CA TYR A 149 -3.60 -5.09 4.61
C TYR A 149 -3.02 -6.18 5.52
N HIS A 150 -2.63 -7.32 4.95
CA HIS A 150 -2.12 -8.46 5.71
C HIS A 150 -1.17 -9.33 4.85
N GLN A 151 0.04 -9.62 5.32
CA GLN A 151 1.00 -10.53 4.64
C GLN A 151 2.03 -11.15 5.60
N ILE A 152 2.45 -12.40 5.34
CA ILE A 152 3.46 -13.18 6.11
C ILE A 152 4.56 -13.74 5.17
N ARG A 153 5.66 -14.28 5.72
CA ARG A 153 6.76 -14.94 4.99
C ARG A 153 6.57 -16.46 4.88
N GLU A 154 6.73 -16.98 3.67
CA GLU A 154 6.58 -18.41 3.30
C GLU A 154 7.37 -19.39 4.22
N ASP A 155 8.55 -18.99 4.70
CA ASP A 155 9.40 -19.83 5.55
C ASP A 155 9.03 -19.78 7.05
N LEU A 156 8.20 -18.82 7.48
CA LEU A 156 7.57 -18.85 8.81
C LEU A 156 6.35 -19.78 8.77
N GLU A 157 5.53 -19.71 7.72
CA GLU A 157 4.43 -20.66 7.48
C GLU A 157 4.95 -22.10 7.36
N ALA A 158 6.08 -22.32 6.67
CA ALA A 158 6.72 -23.63 6.57
C ALA A 158 7.23 -24.19 7.92
N GLN A 159 7.40 -23.33 8.93
CA GLN A 159 7.69 -23.73 10.32
C GLN A 159 6.42 -23.93 11.16
N GLY A 160 5.23 -23.75 10.57
CA GLY A 160 3.94 -23.84 11.25
C GLY A 160 3.54 -22.56 11.99
N VAL A 161 4.23 -21.44 11.78
CA VAL A 161 3.78 -20.12 12.25
C VAL A 161 2.54 -19.73 11.46
N ILE A 162 1.51 -19.33 12.18
CA ILE A 162 0.27 -18.81 11.65
C ILE A 162 0.24 -17.32 12.06
N PHE A 163 -0.02 -16.37 11.16
CA PHE A 163 -0.11 -14.94 11.47
C PHE A 163 -0.96 -14.24 10.42
N LEU A 164 -2.25 -14.03 10.72
CA LEU A 164 -3.36 -13.63 9.83
C LEU A 164 -4.61 -13.30 10.73
N ASP A 165 -5.72 -12.67 10.31
CA ASP A 165 -6.61 -11.92 11.25
C ASP A 165 -7.38 -12.67 12.41
N THR A 166 -7.79 -11.91 13.45
CA THR A 166 -8.45 -12.38 14.69
C THR A 166 -9.85 -13.00 14.49
N ASP A 167 -10.69 -12.46 13.60
CA ASP A 167 -12.07 -12.90 13.37
C ASP A 167 -12.16 -14.06 12.39
N THR A 168 -11.21 -14.13 11.48
CA THR A 168 -10.90 -15.36 10.76
C THR A 168 -10.29 -16.38 11.72
N GLY A 169 -9.54 -15.96 12.74
CA GLY A 169 -9.07 -16.85 13.79
C GLY A 169 -10.15 -17.50 14.66
N LEU A 170 -11.15 -16.73 15.07
CA LEU A 170 -12.37 -17.23 15.73
C LEU A 170 -13.09 -18.33 14.92
N ARG A 171 -12.84 -18.40 13.61
CA ARG A 171 -13.65 -19.12 12.62
C ARG A 171 -12.91 -20.27 11.94
N GLU A 172 -11.63 -20.14 11.65
CA GLU A 172 -10.79 -21.17 11.03
C GLU A 172 -10.09 -22.06 12.07
N HIS A 173 -9.74 -21.51 13.23
CA HIS A 173 -9.12 -22.24 14.35
C HIS A 173 -9.92 -22.06 15.65
N PRO A 174 -11.23 -22.40 15.65
CA PRO A 174 -12.15 -22.14 16.76
C PRO A 174 -11.87 -22.96 18.01
N ASP A 175 -10.99 -23.96 17.94
CA ASP A 175 -10.50 -24.76 19.06
C ASP A 175 -9.38 -24.01 19.82
N ILE A 176 -8.28 -23.65 19.14
CA ILE A 176 -7.20 -22.83 19.71
C ILE A 176 -7.77 -21.48 20.18
N PHE A 177 -8.58 -20.82 19.35
CA PHE A 177 -9.16 -19.53 19.69
C PHE A 177 -10.05 -19.65 20.94
N ARG A 178 -10.89 -20.68 21.06
CA ARG A 178 -11.76 -20.87 22.24
C ARG A 178 -11.01 -21.38 23.47
N GLU A 179 -9.86 -22.04 23.30
CA GLU A 179 -8.98 -22.42 24.42
C GLU A 179 -8.35 -21.17 25.06
N TYR A 180 -7.87 -20.20 24.27
CA TYR A 180 -7.08 -19.09 24.79
C TYR A 180 -7.83 -17.74 24.91
N PHE A 181 -8.84 -17.47 24.09
CA PHE A 181 -9.51 -16.18 24.03
C PHE A 181 -10.20 -15.81 25.35
N GLY A 182 -9.79 -14.68 25.94
CA GLY A 182 -10.34 -14.17 27.20
C GLY A 182 -9.97 -14.99 28.44
N THR A 183 -9.00 -15.91 28.35
CA THR A 183 -8.50 -16.66 29.52
C THR A 183 -7.60 -15.81 30.42
N VAL A 184 -6.87 -14.86 29.83
CA VAL A 184 -5.96 -13.96 30.51
C VAL A 184 -6.63 -12.59 30.69
N ILE A 185 -7.44 -12.13 29.72
CA ILE A 185 -8.24 -10.89 29.79
C ILE A 185 -9.73 -11.20 29.49
N PRO A 186 -10.48 -11.74 30.46
CA PRO A 186 -11.92 -11.95 30.32
C PRO A 186 -12.70 -10.63 30.33
N ALA A 187 -13.88 -10.61 29.70
CA ALA A 187 -14.82 -9.49 29.78
C ALA A 187 -15.20 -9.10 31.22
N GLY A 188 -15.01 -9.98 32.20
CA GLY A 188 -15.25 -9.72 33.62
C GLY A 188 -14.21 -8.83 34.32
N ASP A 189 -13.04 -8.61 33.72
CA ASP A 189 -11.88 -7.92 34.31
C ASP A 189 -12.16 -6.45 34.65
N ASN A 190 -12.15 -5.55 33.65
CA ASN A 190 -12.40 -4.13 33.84
C ASN A 190 -13.54 -3.64 32.92
N LYS A 191 -13.89 -2.34 32.97
CA LYS A 191 -15.01 -1.80 32.17
C LYS A 191 -14.66 -1.77 30.68
N PHE A 192 -13.42 -1.40 30.32
CA PHE A 192 -12.97 -1.27 28.94
C PHE A 192 -12.64 -2.63 28.28
N SER A 193 -12.19 -3.62 29.05
CA SER A 193 -12.12 -5.01 28.55
C SER A 193 -13.50 -5.61 28.27
N ALA A 194 -14.53 -5.22 29.03
CA ALA A 194 -15.92 -5.58 28.75
C ALA A 194 -16.45 -4.88 27.47
N LEU A 195 -16.06 -3.62 27.25
CA LEU A 195 -16.40 -2.86 26.05
C LEU A 195 -15.78 -3.47 24.79
N ASN A 196 -14.45 -3.65 24.79
CA ASN A 196 -13.68 -4.24 23.69
C ASN A 196 -14.20 -5.63 23.27
N THR A 197 -14.50 -6.49 24.25
CA THR A 197 -14.95 -7.87 24.00
C THR A 197 -16.29 -7.92 23.24
N ALA A 198 -16.98 -6.80 23.03
CA ALA A 198 -18.24 -6.75 22.28
C ALA A 198 -18.14 -6.49 20.76
N VAL A 199 -16.99 -6.08 20.14
CA VAL A 199 -17.06 -5.28 18.86
C VAL A 199 -16.20 -5.57 17.55
N TRP A 200 -15.26 -6.54 17.43
CA TRP A 200 -14.38 -6.89 16.23
C TRP A 200 -15.07 -7.74 15.08
N SER A 201 -14.48 -8.04 13.85
CA SER A 201 -14.99 -8.19 12.39
C SER A 201 -14.54 -9.33 11.35
N GLY A 202 -15.40 -10.18 10.65
CA GLY A 202 -14.99 -11.17 9.55
C GLY A 202 -16.02 -11.89 8.55
N GLY A 203 -15.64 -12.82 7.60
CA GLY A 203 -16.53 -13.57 6.59
C GLY A 203 -15.94 -14.65 5.56
N CYS A 204 -16.73 -15.41 4.71
CA CYS A 204 -16.32 -16.52 3.71
C CYS A 204 -17.41 -17.18 2.73
N LEU A 205 -17.14 -18.28 1.93
CA LEU A 205 -17.75 -18.82 0.62
C LEU A 205 -19.08 -19.69 0.53
N THR A 206 -19.20 -20.87 -0.18
CA THR A 206 -20.46 -21.59 -0.70
C THR A 206 -20.41 -23.14 -0.92
N ALA A 207 -21.51 -23.86 -1.32
CA ALA A 207 -21.65 -25.36 -1.30
C ALA A 207 -21.76 -26.18 -2.60
N ASP A 208 -22.56 -25.78 -3.60
CA ASP A 208 -22.87 -26.60 -4.80
C ASP A 208 -21.78 -26.52 -5.89
N ALA A 209 -20.77 -25.68 -5.64
CA ALA A 209 -19.55 -25.56 -6.40
C ALA A 209 -18.87 -26.93 -6.61
N ARG A 210 -18.55 -27.24 -7.86
CA ARG A 210 -17.85 -28.46 -8.29
C ARG A 210 -16.38 -28.16 -8.55
N ILE A 211 -15.52 -28.90 -7.88
CA ILE A 211 -14.07 -28.76 -7.97
C ILE A 211 -13.52 -30.05 -8.58
N ASN A 212 -12.57 -29.94 -9.50
CA ASN A 212 -11.93 -31.10 -10.11
C ASN A 212 -10.88 -31.66 -9.14
N VAL A 213 -11.20 -32.82 -8.54
CA VAL A 213 -10.31 -33.60 -7.69
C VAL A 213 -9.67 -34.72 -8.51
N LYS A 214 -8.35 -34.83 -8.44
CA LYS A 214 -7.54 -35.86 -9.11
C LYS A 214 -8.07 -37.27 -8.83
N GLY A 215 -8.32 -38.06 -9.87
CA GLY A 215 -8.85 -39.42 -9.78
C GLY A 215 -10.32 -39.58 -9.32
N LYS A 216 -10.93 -38.56 -8.70
CA LYS A 216 -12.37 -38.55 -8.35
C LYS A 216 -13.24 -37.81 -9.37
N GLY A 217 -12.66 -36.89 -10.14
CA GLY A 217 -13.38 -36.05 -11.11
C GLY A 217 -14.00 -34.81 -10.47
N LEU A 218 -15.18 -34.40 -10.93
CA LEU A 218 -15.90 -33.25 -10.37
C LEU A 218 -16.66 -33.61 -9.09
N VAL A 219 -16.12 -33.16 -7.95
CA VAL A 219 -16.65 -33.40 -6.59
C VAL A 219 -17.30 -32.10 -6.07
N SER A 220 -18.34 -32.17 -5.25
CA SER A 220 -18.88 -30.98 -4.55
C SER A 220 -17.85 -30.47 -3.55
N ILE A 221 -17.68 -29.16 -3.38
CA ILE A 221 -16.81 -28.61 -2.33
C ILE A 221 -17.18 -29.13 -0.93
N ALA A 222 -18.48 -29.37 -0.67
CA ALA A 222 -18.95 -29.99 0.56
C ALA A 222 -18.49 -31.46 0.74
N ASP A 223 -18.22 -32.19 -0.34
CA ASP A 223 -17.83 -33.61 -0.36
C ASP A 223 -16.30 -33.84 -0.39
N ILE A 224 -15.50 -32.80 -0.67
CA ILE A 224 -14.02 -32.86 -0.71
C ILE A 224 -13.45 -33.32 0.63
N GLN A 225 -12.33 -34.05 0.59
CA GLN A 225 -11.62 -34.52 1.79
C GLN A 225 -10.23 -33.88 1.89
N VAL A 226 -9.71 -33.76 3.12
CA VAL A 226 -8.32 -33.35 3.34
C VAL A 226 -7.38 -34.36 2.68
N GLY A 227 -6.36 -33.85 1.98
CA GLY A 227 -5.44 -34.65 1.16
C GLY A 227 -5.86 -34.82 -0.30
N ASP A 228 -7.07 -34.41 -0.70
CA ASP A 228 -7.48 -34.40 -2.11
C ASP A 228 -6.63 -33.40 -2.94
N GLU A 229 -6.25 -33.77 -4.16
CA GLU A 229 -5.50 -32.89 -5.07
C GLU A 229 -6.45 -32.16 -6.04
N VAL A 230 -6.50 -30.83 -5.94
CA VAL A 230 -7.37 -29.93 -6.73
C VAL A 230 -6.54 -28.99 -7.60
N PHE A 231 -7.14 -28.45 -8.67
CA PHE A 231 -6.46 -27.42 -9.47
C PHE A 231 -6.51 -26.04 -8.81
N GLY A 232 -5.42 -25.29 -8.86
CA GLY A 232 -5.32 -23.86 -8.53
C GLY A 232 -4.34 -23.15 -9.48
N LEU A 233 -4.24 -21.82 -9.38
CA LEU A 233 -3.27 -21.00 -10.11
C LEU A 233 -1.94 -20.92 -9.36
N ASN A 234 -0.84 -21.17 -10.06
CA ASN A 234 0.50 -20.86 -9.57
C ASN A 234 0.91 -19.40 -9.88
N VAL A 235 2.09 -19.00 -9.40
CA VAL A 235 2.69 -17.66 -9.65
C VAL A 235 2.84 -17.35 -11.16
N ALA A 236 3.06 -18.36 -11.99
CA ALA A 236 3.16 -18.24 -13.45
C ALA A 236 1.79 -18.14 -14.17
N ARG A 237 0.67 -18.28 -13.44
CA ARG A 237 -0.72 -18.29 -13.93
C ARG A 237 -1.03 -19.45 -14.88
N GLU A 238 -0.36 -20.59 -14.69
CA GLU A 238 -0.83 -21.88 -15.19
C GLU A 238 -1.61 -22.62 -14.09
N LEU A 239 -2.43 -23.58 -14.48
CA LEU A 239 -3.15 -24.47 -13.58
C LEU A 239 -2.27 -25.66 -13.18
N GLU A 240 -2.09 -25.87 -11.88
CA GLU A 240 -1.42 -27.05 -11.33
C GLU A 240 -2.17 -27.65 -10.14
N ARG A 241 -1.73 -28.84 -9.69
CA ARG A 241 -2.38 -29.62 -8.62
C ARG A 241 -1.79 -29.24 -7.25
N GLY A 242 -2.61 -28.61 -6.41
CA GLY A 242 -2.31 -28.40 -4.98
C GLY A 242 -3.13 -29.35 -4.10
N LYS A 243 -2.68 -29.61 -2.87
CA LYS A 243 -3.38 -30.48 -1.92
C LYS A 243 -4.32 -29.68 -1.01
N VAL A 244 -5.53 -30.17 -0.81
CA VAL A 244 -6.48 -29.60 0.15
C VAL A 244 -6.00 -29.88 1.57
N LEU A 245 -5.66 -28.83 2.31
CA LEU A 245 -5.24 -28.91 3.72
C LEU A 245 -6.45 -28.94 4.66
N ALA A 246 -7.47 -28.14 4.36
CA ALA A 246 -8.67 -27.98 5.16
C ALA A 246 -9.90 -27.79 4.27
N LYS A 247 -11.06 -28.19 4.80
CA LYS A 247 -12.40 -27.86 4.25
C LYS A 247 -13.23 -27.27 5.38
N VAL A 248 -13.63 -26.01 5.22
CA VAL A 248 -14.44 -25.27 6.18
C VAL A 248 -15.92 -25.39 5.80
N ALA A 249 -16.81 -25.48 6.78
CA ALA A 249 -18.26 -25.36 6.60
C ALA A 249 -18.74 -24.11 7.37
N SER A 250 -19.22 -23.12 6.65
CA SER A 250 -19.24 -21.71 7.05
C SER A 250 -20.61 -21.17 7.47
N GLY A 251 -21.63 -22.03 7.56
CA GLY A 251 -23.02 -21.68 7.90
C GLY A 251 -23.92 -21.49 6.67
N THR A 252 -25.03 -20.75 6.79
CA THR A 252 -25.88 -20.37 5.65
C THR A 252 -25.74 -18.86 5.44
N LYS A 253 -25.46 -18.40 4.21
CA LYS A 253 -25.22 -16.96 3.92
C LYS A 253 -25.92 -16.51 2.63
N PRO A 254 -26.11 -15.20 2.41
CA PRO A 254 -26.59 -14.65 1.14
C PRO A 254 -25.65 -14.95 -0.02
N VAL A 255 -26.18 -15.49 -1.11
CA VAL A 255 -25.43 -16.06 -2.23
C VAL A 255 -25.91 -15.53 -3.58
N TYR A 256 -24.96 -15.21 -4.44
CA TYR A 256 -25.16 -14.72 -5.80
C TYR A 256 -24.79 -15.79 -6.84
N GLU A 257 -25.68 -16.07 -7.79
CA GLU A 257 -25.33 -16.79 -9.02
C GLU A 257 -24.57 -15.85 -9.96
N MET A 258 -23.36 -16.26 -10.33
CA MET A 258 -22.52 -15.62 -11.32
C MET A 258 -22.39 -16.51 -12.57
N GLN A 259 -22.68 -15.95 -13.75
CA GLN A 259 -22.53 -16.65 -15.03
C GLN A 259 -21.33 -16.11 -15.80
N VAL A 260 -20.23 -16.88 -15.86
CA VAL A 260 -18.94 -16.44 -16.43
C VAL A 260 -18.56 -17.35 -17.58
N GLY A 261 -18.43 -16.80 -18.79
CA GLY A 261 -17.92 -17.57 -19.93
C GLY A 261 -18.64 -18.92 -20.16
N GLY A 262 -19.94 -18.98 -19.91
CA GLY A 262 -20.72 -20.22 -20.02
C GLY A 262 -20.47 -21.27 -18.93
N ARG A 263 -19.81 -20.91 -17.83
CA ARG A 263 -19.92 -21.57 -16.51
C ARG A 263 -20.98 -20.83 -15.68
N THR A 264 -21.48 -21.51 -14.67
CA THR A 264 -22.30 -20.93 -13.60
C THR A 264 -21.60 -21.30 -12.30
N LEU A 265 -21.49 -20.37 -11.36
CA LEU A 265 -21.03 -20.61 -10.00
C LEU A 265 -21.92 -19.81 -9.05
N GLU A 266 -22.05 -20.28 -7.82
CA GLU A 266 -22.70 -19.55 -6.75
C GLU A 266 -21.66 -19.22 -5.68
N ALA A 267 -21.62 -17.96 -5.22
CA ALA A 267 -20.65 -17.47 -4.23
C ALA A 267 -21.27 -16.38 -3.34
N THR A 268 -20.69 -16.14 -2.17
CA THR A 268 -21.05 -14.99 -1.33
C THR A 268 -20.43 -13.70 -1.89
N GLY A 269 -21.01 -12.55 -1.55
CA GLY A 269 -20.62 -11.25 -2.09
C GLY A 269 -19.16 -10.86 -1.84
N ASN A 270 -18.60 -11.24 -0.69
CA ASN A 270 -17.22 -10.93 -0.32
C ASN A 270 -16.18 -11.96 -0.77
N HIS A 271 -16.58 -13.09 -1.37
CA HIS A 271 -15.60 -14.07 -1.85
C HIS A 271 -14.90 -13.60 -3.13
N GLN A 272 -13.58 -13.78 -3.20
CA GLN A 272 -12.72 -13.19 -4.21
C GLN A 272 -12.60 -14.03 -5.48
N PHE A 273 -12.49 -13.36 -6.62
CA PHE A 273 -12.21 -13.94 -7.93
C PHE A 273 -11.16 -13.10 -8.69
N LEU A 274 -10.34 -13.75 -9.52
CA LEU A 274 -9.33 -13.06 -10.34
C LEU A 274 -9.98 -12.41 -11.59
N VAL A 275 -9.82 -11.10 -11.77
CA VAL A 275 -10.49 -10.29 -12.81
C VAL A 275 -9.48 -9.53 -13.68
N ALA A 276 -9.65 -9.55 -15.01
CA ALA A 276 -8.80 -8.80 -15.93
C ALA A 276 -9.31 -7.35 -16.14
N ARG A 277 -8.70 -6.38 -15.46
CA ARG A 277 -9.01 -4.95 -15.53
C ARG A 277 -8.03 -4.19 -16.45
N ARG A 278 -8.41 -3.00 -16.92
CA ARG A 278 -7.59 -2.19 -17.86
C ARG A 278 -6.76 -1.15 -17.13
N VAL A 279 -5.48 -1.07 -17.49
CA VAL A 279 -4.56 -0.01 -17.05
C VAL A 279 -4.14 0.84 -18.25
N ARG A 280 -4.06 2.16 -18.09
CA ARG A 280 -3.66 3.12 -19.14
C ARG A 280 -2.18 3.48 -19.01
N GLU A 281 -1.33 2.76 -19.74
CA GLU A 281 0.07 3.11 -19.95
C GLU A 281 0.16 4.19 -21.07
N GLY A 282 -0.11 5.45 -20.69
CA GLY A 282 -0.09 6.60 -21.60
C GLY A 282 -1.09 6.48 -22.75
N LYS A 283 -0.60 6.46 -24.00
CA LYS A 283 -1.44 6.31 -25.22
C LYS A 283 -1.84 4.87 -25.53
N ARG A 284 -1.37 3.89 -24.75
CA ARG A 284 -1.75 2.47 -24.88
C ARG A 284 -2.64 2.07 -23.69
N THR A 285 -3.33 0.96 -23.85
CA THR A 285 -4.18 0.40 -22.78
C THR A 285 -3.90 -1.09 -22.71
N ARG A 286 -3.37 -1.51 -21.57
CA ARG A 286 -2.99 -2.88 -21.27
C ARG A 286 -4.03 -3.51 -20.35
N TRP A 287 -4.08 -4.82 -20.30
CA TRP A 287 -4.85 -5.55 -19.30
C TRP A 287 -3.90 -6.08 -18.23
N THR A 288 -4.28 -5.93 -16.97
CA THR A 288 -3.70 -6.65 -15.83
C THR A 288 -4.77 -7.55 -15.21
N SER A 289 -4.40 -8.43 -14.28
CA SER A 289 -5.32 -9.30 -13.53
C SER A 289 -5.16 -9.07 -12.03
N VAL A 290 -6.28 -8.81 -11.33
CA VAL A 290 -6.35 -8.50 -9.89
C VAL A 290 -7.44 -9.35 -9.23
N TRP A 291 -7.26 -9.72 -7.96
CA TRP A 291 -8.34 -10.33 -7.18
C TRP A 291 -9.39 -9.26 -6.82
N ALA A 292 -10.67 -9.63 -6.79
CA ALA A 292 -11.77 -8.75 -6.39
C ALA A 292 -12.92 -9.57 -5.79
N PRO A 293 -13.59 -9.11 -4.71
CA PRO A 293 -14.79 -9.76 -4.18
C PRO A 293 -15.92 -9.74 -5.22
N LEU A 294 -16.79 -10.75 -5.23
CA LEU A 294 -17.87 -10.87 -6.22
C LEU A 294 -18.78 -9.63 -6.27
N ASP A 295 -18.97 -8.93 -5.15
CA ASP A 295 -19.74 -7.69 -5.09
C ASP A 295 -19.12 -6.55 -5.92
N ASP A 296 -17.79 -6.49 -6.02
CA ASP A 296 -17.04 -5.51 -6.83
C ASP A 296 -17.03 -5.82 -8.34
N ILE A 297 -17.48 -7.00 -8.78
CA ILE A 297 -17.35 -7.40 -10.20
C ILE A 297 -18.61 -7.05 -10.97
N ALA A 298 -18.47 -6.11 -11.91
CA ALA A 298 -19.59 -5.62 -12.71
C ALA A 298 -19.93 -6.58 -13.87
N PRO A 299 -21.22 -6.81 -14.18
CA PRO A 299 -21.62 -7.54 -15.39
C PRO A 299 -21.02 -6.92 -16.65
N GLY A 300 -20.18 -7.69 -17.33
CA GLY A 300 -19.38 -7.27 -18.47
C GLY A 300 -17.87 -7.35 -18.23
N GLU A 301 -17.39 -7.41 -16.98
CA GLU A 301 -15.96 -7.56 -16.68
C GLU A 301 -15.44 -8.99 -16.92
N PRO A 302 -14.18 -9.18 -17.35
CA PRO A 302 -13.63 -10.50 -17.65
C PRO A 302 -13.06 -11.16 -16.39
N ILE A 303 -13.65 -12.27 -15.93
CA ILE A 303 -13.14 -13.08 -14.82
C ILE A 303 -12.28 -14.23 -15.37
N ALA A 304 -11.22 -14.60 -14.64
CA ALA A 304 -10.33 -15.71 -14.95
C ALA A 304 -11.08 -17.03 -14.92
N ILE A 305 -10.79 -17.89 -15.90
CA ILE A 305 -11.39 -19.21 -16.04
C ILE A 305 -10.39 -20.23 -16.59
N ALA A 306 -10.57 -21.50 -16.22
CA ALA A 306 -9.86 -22.60 -16.88
C ALA A 306 -10.21 -22.64 -18.38
N ARG A 307 -9.23 -22.42 -19.25
CA ARG A 307 -9.34 -22.49 -20.73
C ARG A 307 -9.43 -23.94 -21.21
N VAL A 308 -8.67 -24.80 -20.55
CA VAL A 308 -8.64 -26.26 -20.63
C VAL A 308 -8.12 -26.72 -19.27
N LEU A 309 -8.64 -27.82 -18.71
CA LEU A 309 -8.03 -28.42 -17.52
C LEU A 309 -6.89 -29.33 -18.00
N PRO A 310 -5.68 -29.28 -17.40
CA PRO A 310 -4.65 -30.29 -17.63
C PRO A 310 -5.24 -31.70 -17.42
N ASP A 311 -4.88 -32.67 -18.26
CA ASP A 311 -5.22 -34.06 -18.00
C ASP A 311 -4.22 -34.70 -17.02
N ASP A 312 -4.69 -35.61 -16.18
CA ASP A 312 -3.87 -36.28 -15.16
C ASP A 312 -2.92 -37.36 -15.79
N GLY A 313 -2.69 -37.31 -17.12
CA GLY A 313 -1.71 -38.11 -17.87
C GLY A 313 -1.93 -39.62 -17.95
N GLY A 314 -2.91 -40.18 -17.23
CA GLY A 314 -3.07 -41.63 -17.03
C GLY A 314 -4.11 -42.31 -17.90
N THR A 315 -3.82 -43.54 -18.32
CA THR A 315 -4.85 -44.51 -18.74
C THR A 315 -5.64 -44.96 -17.52
N VAL A 316 -6.96 -44.85 -17.53
CA VAL A 316 -7.81 -45.41 -16.46
C VAL A 316 -7.95 -46.90 -16.66
N PHE A 317 -7.55 -47.67 -15.65
CA PHE A 317 -7.79 -49.10 -15.58
C PHE A 317 -9.16 -49.38 -14.98
N PHE A 318 -9.88 -50.34 -15.55
CA PHE A 318 -11.16 -50.79 -15.02
C PHE A 318 -10.93 -51.98 -14.07
N PRO A 319 -11.70 -52.10 -12.97
CA PRO A 319 -11.64 -53.29 -12.14
C PRO A 319 -12.04 -54.53 -12.95
N GLU A 320 -11.44 -55.69 -12.62
CA GLU A 320 -12.01 -56.96 -13.08
C GLU A 320 -13.39 -57.15 -12.41
N PRO A 321 -14.44 -57.58 -13.14
CA PRO A 321 -15.76 -57.75 -12.55
C PRO A 321 -15.73 -58.78 -11.41
N GLU A 322 -16.20 -58.41 -10.22
CA GLU A 322 -16.15 -59.29 -9.02
C GLU A 322 -16.92 -60.61 -9.22
N THR A 323 -17.84 -60.66 -10.17
CA THR A 323 -18.68 -61.83 -10.45
C THR A 323 -18.32 -62.52 -11.75
N TYR A 324 -17.77 -63.74 -11.64
CA TYR A 324 -17.57 -64.66 -12.77
C TYR A 324 -18.92 -65.24 -13.24
N ILE A 325 -19.78 -64.41 -13.84
CA ILE A 325 -21.12 -64.78 -14.27
C ILE A 325 -21.04 -65.75 -15.46
N LYS A 326 -21.08 -67.05 -15.17
CA LYS A 326 -21.32 -68.11 -16.16
C LYS A 326 -22.67 -67.89 -16.82
N ASN A 327 -22.68 -67.25 -17.99
CA ASN A 327 -23.88 -67.10 -18.80
C ASN A 327 -24.32 -68.49 -19.31
N HIS A 328 -25.63 -68.71 -19.50
CA HIS A 328 -26.14 -70.01 -19.97
C HIS A 328 -25.82 -70.26 -21.46
N SER A 329 -25.55 -69.20 -22.23
CA SER A 329 -24.84 -69.29 -23.50
C SER A 329 -23.35 -69.56 -23.26
N ARG A 330 -22.77 -70.54 -23.97
CA ARG A 330 -21.36 -70.98 -23.81
C ARG A 330 -20.33 -69.99 -24.38
N GLN A 331 -20.63 -68.70 -24.34
CA GLN A 331 -19.83 -67.63 -24.94
C GLN A 331 -19.09 -66.87 -23.84
N ARG A 332 -17.77 -67.06 -23.79
CA ARG A 332 -16.88 -66.23 -22.96
C ARG A 332 -16.94 -64.80 -23.49
N LEU A 333 -17.11 -63.85 -22.58
CA LEU A 333 -16.93 -62.43 -22.85
C LEU A 333 -15.63 -62.01 -22.20
N ASP A 334 -14.81 -61.27 -22.93
CA ASP A 334 -13.63 -60.62 -22.37
C ASP A 334 -14.00 -59.16 -22.06
N PHE A 335 -13.38 -58.57 -21.05
CA PHE A 335 -13.67 -57.19 -20.63
C PHE A 335 -12.41 -56.33 -20.76
N PRO A 336 -12.48 -55.14 -21.38
CA PRO A 336 -11.33 -54.26 -21.46
C PRO A 336 -10.87 -53.84 -20.05
N HIS A 337 -9.63 -54.16 -19.69
CA HIS A 337 -9.03 -53.72 -18.42
C HIS A 337 -8.62 -52.23 -18.43
N GLN A 338 -8.77 -51.51 -19.55
CA GLN A 338 -8.32 -50.13 -19.72
C GLN A 338 -9.22 -49.29 -20.63
N SER A 339 -9.28 -47.98 -20.38
CA SER A 339 -9.96 -46.99 -21.21
C SER A 339 -9.45 -46.99 -22.65
N SER A 340 -10.35 -46.84 -23.63
CA SER A 340 -9.97 -46.65 -25.05
C SER A 340 -11.00 -45.81 -25.79
N ILE A 341 -10.57 -45.12 -26.86
CA ILE A 341 -11.41 -44.19 -27.65
C ILE A 341 -12.71 -44.85 -28.13
N ASP A 342 -12.66 -46.06 -28.70
CA ASP A 342 -13.86 -46.76 -29.18
C ASP A 342 -14.82 -47.15 -28.05
N LEU A 343 -14.28 -47.45 -26.86
CA LEU A 343 -15.07 -47.84 -25.70
C LEU A 343 -15.79 -46.64 -25.08
N LEU A 344 -15.10 -45.50 -24.92
CA LEU A 344 -15.74 -44.27 -24.45
C LEU A 344 -16.75 -43.75 -25.47
N TRP A 345 -16.49 -43.90 -26.76
CA TRP A 345 -17.49 -43.64 -27.81
C TRP A 345 -18.73 -44.54 -27.67
N LEU A 346 -18.56 -45.84 -27.43
CA LEU A 346 -19.68 -46.75 -27.18
C LEU A 346 -20.47 -46.38 -25.91
N PHE A 347 -19.81 -45.89 -24.85
CA PHE A 347 -20.48 -45.38 -23.65
C PHE A 347 -21.24 -44.07 -23.91
N GLY A 348 -20.70 -43.17 -24.74
CA GLY A 348 -21.41 -41.99 -25.22
C GLY A 348 -22.68 -42.35 -26.00
N LEU A 349 -22.58 -43.36 -26.86
CA LEU A 349 -23.70 -43.91 -27.62
C LEU A 349 -24.75 -44.57 -26.68
N TRP A 350 -24.29 -45.22 -25.60
CA TRP A 350 -25.19 -45.73 -24.56
C TRP A 350 -25.88 -44.60 -23.78
N LEU A 351 -25.22 -43.46 -23.52
CA LEU A 351 -25.81 -42.33 -22.81
C LEU A 351 -27.03 -41.75 -23.55
N GLY A 352 -27.01 -41.77 -24.88
CA GLY A 352 -28.18 -41.49 -25.73
C GLY A 352 -29.10 -42.71 -25.90
N ASP A 353 -29.03 -43.34 -27.07
CA ASP A 353 -29.89 -44.45 -27.54
C ASP A 353 -29.81 -45.77 -26.75
N GLY A 354 -28.93 -45.87 -25.75
CA GLY A 354 -28.77 -47.07 -24.91
C GLY A 354 -29.79 -47.20 -23.78
N HIS A 355 -30.13 -48.44 -23.42
CA HIS A 355 -30.88 -48.76 -22.20
C HIS A 355 -30.50 -50.15 -21.68
N THR A 356 -30.46 -50.30 -20.35
CA THR A 356 -30.24 -51.58 -19.67
C THR A 356 -31.56 -52.05 -19.06
N ALA A 357 -32.07 -53.19 -19.53
CA ALA A 357 -33.33 -53.79 -19.12
C ALA A 357 -33.13 -55.13 -18.42
N ALA A 358 -33.98 -55.44 -17.44
CA ALA A 358 -34.01 -56.71 -16.73
C ALA A 358 -35.41 -57.35 -16.82
N PRO A 359 -35.79 -57.94 -17.98
CA PRO A 359 -37.14 -58.51 -18.16
C PRO A 359 -37.44 -59.69 -17.22
N HIS A 360 -36.42 -60.36 -16.69
CA HIS A 360 -36.52 -61.39 -15.64
C HIS A 360 -35.26 -61.37 -14.76
N ASP A 361 -35.31 -61.78 -13.49
CA ASP A 361 -34.18 -61.69 -12.53
C ASP A 361 -32.86 -62.34 -13.02
N HIS A 362 -32.97 -63.37 -13.87
CA HIS A 362 -31.84 -64.11 -14.45
C HIS A 362 -31.41 -63.58 -15.82
N MET A 363 -32.15 -62.66 -16.45
CA MET A 363 -31.85 -62.06 -17.76
C MET A 363 -31.72 -60.53 -17.66
N ARG A 364 -30.51 -60.03 -17.90
CA ARG A 364 -30.22 -58.62 -18.18
C ARG A 364 -29.83 -58.47 -19.66
N GLN A 365 -30.28 -57.39 -20.25
CA GLN A 365 -30.13 -57.06 -21.67
C GLN A 365 -29.75 -55.59 -21.82
N VAL A 366 -28.80 -55.27 -22.71
CA VAL A 366 -28.46 -53.88 -23.06
C VAL A 366 -28.88 -53.63 -24.50
N SER A 367 -29.88 -52.77 -24.70
CA SER A 367 -30.44 -52.41 -26.01
C SER A 367 -29.90 -51.07 -26.50
N PHE A 368 -29.68 -50.95 -27.81
CA PHE A 368 -29.36 -49.69 -28.50
C PHE A 368 -30.38 -49.46 -29.61
N SER A 369 -31.13 -48.36 -29.55
CA SER A 369 -32.27 -48.05 -30.44
C SER A 369 -31.87 -47.39 -31.77
N ILE A 370 -30.85 -47.94 -32.43
CA ILE A 370 -30.20 -47.34 -33.61
C ILE A 370 -30.71 -48.02 -34.90
N PRO A 371 -31.27 -47.27 -35.87
CA PRO A 371 -31.72 -47.83 -37.15
C PRO A 371 -30.59 -48.53 -37.93
N SER A 372 -30.90 -49.66 -38.57
CA SER A 372 -29.91 -50.50 -39.27
C SER A 372 -29.30 -49.85 -40.52
N ASP A 373 -29.88 -48.76 -41.01
CA ASP A 373 -29.40 -47.94 -42.12
C ASP A 373 -28.45 -46.80 -41.70
N ASP A 374 -28.31 -46.50 -40.40
CA ASP A 374 -27.29 -45.55 -39.93
C ASP A 374 -25.90 -46.22 -39.88
N PRO A 375 -24.84 -45.60 -40.45
CA PRO A 375 -23.44 -46.09 -40.34
C PRO A 375 -22.94 -46.37 -38.91
N VAL A 376 -23.56 -45.76 -37.90
CA VAL A 376 -23.28 -46.00 -36.48
C VAL A 376 -23.67 -47.42 -36.04
N TYR A 377 -24.76 -47.99 -36.57
CA TYR A 377 -25.26 -49.33 -36.23
C TYR A 377 -24.18 -50.41 -36.39
N HIS A 378 -23.62 -50.52 -37.60
CA HIS A 378 -22.55 -51.48 -37.89
C HIS A 378 -21.25 -51.17 -37.13
N THR A 379 -20.98 -49.89 -36.85
CA THR A 379 -19.79 -49.48 -36.08
C THR A 379 -19.90 -49.92 -34.61
N ALA A 380 -21.05 -49.73 -33.97
CA ALA A 380 -21.31 -50.14 -32.60
C ALA A 380 -21.24 -51.67 -32.43
N ILE A 381 -21.86 -52.41 -33.36
CA ILE A 381 -21.80 -53.87 -33.39
C ILE A 381 -20.36 -54.37 -33.56
N ARG A 382 -19.56 -53.71 -34.41
CA ARG A 382 -18.15 -54.06 -34.58
C ARG A 382 -17.36 -53.84 -33.29
N VAL A 383 -17.49 -52.68 -32.64
CA VAL A 383 -16.81 -52.39 -31.36
C VAL A 383 -17.23 -53.38 -30.26
N LEU A 384 -18.51 -53.73 -30.17
CA LEU A 384 -19.00 -54.74 -29.22
C LEU A 384 -18.38 -56.13 -29.47
N SER A 385 -18.28 -56.55 -30.74
CA SER A 385 -17.62 -57.80 -31.11
C SER A 385 -16.09 -57.76 -30.84
N GLU A 386 -15.41 -56.70 -31.27
CA GLU A 386 -13.95 -56.53 -31.16
C GLU A 386 -13.45 -56.34 -29.73
N LYS A 387 -14.24 -55.68 -28.85
CA LYS A 387 -13.83 -55.38 -27.47
C LYS A 387 -14.35 -56.36 -26.42
N PHE A 388 -15.45 -57.07 -26.70
CA PHE A 388 -16.10 -57.96 -25.71
C PHE A 388 -16.40 -59.37 -26.20
N GLY A 389 -16.25 -59.67 -27.50
CA GLY A 389 -16.64 -60.96 -28.07
C GLY A 389 -18.14 -61.25 -28.02
N THR A 390 -19.00 -60.23 -27.83
CA THR A 390 -20.46 -60.40 -27.69
C THR A 390 -21.15 -60.64 -29.04
N ASN A 391 -22.04 -61.62 -29.10
CA ASN A 391 -23.06 -61.68 -30.15
C ASN A 391 -24.19 -60.68 -29.85
N VAL A 392 -24.57 -59.89 -30.86
CA VAL A 392 -25.74 -58.99 -30.83
C VAL A 392 -26.96 -59.67 -31.45
N THR A 393 -28.15 -59.32 -31.00
CA THR A 393 -29.43 -59.72 -31.62
C THR A 393 -30.10 -58.48 -32.21
N PRO A 394 -30.34 -58.40 -33.53
CA PRO A 394 -31.16 -57.32 -34.12
C PRO A 394 -32.61 -57.40 -33.63
N VAL A 395 -33.18 -56.27 -33.17
CA VAL A 395 -34.56 -56.22 -32.65
C VAL A 395 -35.19 -54.87 -33.00
N GLY A 396 -36.28 -54.89 -33.79
CA GLY A 396 -37.03 -53.69 -34.16
C GLY A 396 -36.18 -52.67 -34.91
N CYS A 397 -36.11 -51.43 -34.39
CA CYS A 397 -35.27 -50.35 -34.90
C CYS A 397 -33.91 -50.25 -34.17
N GLY A 398 -33.33 -51.39 -33.77
CA GLY A 398 -32.11 -51.44 -32.96
C GLY A 398 -31.51 -52.84 -32.82
N PHE A 399 -30.65 -53.00 -31.83
CA PHE A 399 -30.06 -54.30 -31.45
C PHE A 399 -29.90 -54.44 -29.93
N ILE A 400 -29.76 -55.68 -29.47
CA ILE A 400 -29.68 -56.05 -28.05
C ILE A 400 -28.47 -56.95 -27.79
N VAL A 401 -27.71 -56.63 -26.74
CA VAL A 401 -26.68 -57.47 -26.13
C VAL A 401 -27.30 -58.22 -24.94
N SER A 402 -27.62 -59.50 -25.13
CA SER A 402 -28.24 -60.34 -24.09
C SER A 402 -27.18 -60.93 -23.15
N SER A 403 -26.59 -60.09 -22.30
CA SER A 403 -25.55 -60.48 -21.34
C SER A 403 -25.75 -59.83 -19.97
N LYS A 404 -25.92 -60.67 -18.94
CA LYS A 404 -25.97 -60.22 -17.54
C LYS A 404 -24.63 -59.67 -17.05
N ALA A 405 -23.50 -60.22 -17.52
CA ALA A 405 -22.18 -59.69 -17.20
C ALA A 405 -21.98 -58.27 -17.77
N PHE A 406 -22.31 -58.06 -19.05
CA PHE A 406 -22.12 -56.76 -19.70
C PHE A 406 -23.03 -55.67 -19.11
N GLY A 407 -24.30 -56.01 -18.82
CA GLY A 407 -25.21 -55.09 -18.14
C GLY A 407 -24.77 -54.71 -16.73
N THR A 408 -24.27 -55.67 -15.94
CA THR A 408 -23.78 -55.38 -14.58
C THR A 408 -22.47 -54.58 -14.59
N TRP A 409 -21.53 -54.88 -15.50
CA TRP A 409 -20.28 -54.12 -15.63
C TRP A 409 -20.50 -52.65 -16.02
N LEU A 410 -21.50 -52.35 -16.86
CA LEU A 410 -21.90 -50.96 -17.12
C LEU A 410 -22.41 -50.26 -15.84
N GLU A 411 -23.18 -50.95 -15.00
CA GLU A 411 -23.65 -50.40 -13.73
C GLU A 411 -22.50 -50.20 -12.72
N GLU A 412 -21.56 -51.14 -12.64
CA GLU A 412 -20.32 -51.04 -11.83
C GLU A 412 -19.47 -49.82 -12.22
N LEU A 413 -19.40 -49.50 -13.53
CA LEU A 413 -18.74 -48.30 -14.05
C LEU A 413 -19.54 -46.99 -13.86
N GLY A 414 -20.76 -47.07 -13.32
CA GLY A 414 -21.65 -45.91 -13.08
C GLY A 414 -22.56 -45.54 -14.26
N PHE A 415 -22.59 -46.32 -15.34
CA PHE A 415 -23.55 -46.15 -16.45
C PHE A 415 -24.91 -46.77 -16.07
N VAL A 416 -25.57 -46.12 -15.10
CA VAL A 416 -26.84 -46.51 -14.50
C VAL A 416 -28.00 -45.61 -14.95
N GLY A 417 -29.23 -46.05 -14.68
CA GLY A 417 -30.43 -45.21 -14.77
C GLY A 417 -31.18 -45.30 -16.10
N HIS A 418 -31.98 -44.27 -16.38
CA HIS A 418 -32.94 -44.22 -17.49
C HIS A 418 -32.80 -42.88 -18.23
N ALA A 419 -33.52 -42.68 -19.34
CA ALA A 419 -33.36 -41.49 -20.19
C ALA A 419 -33.37 -40.13 -19.44
N LYS A 420 -34.10 -40.01 -18.31
CA LYS A 420 -34.17 -38.82 -17.46
C LYS A 420 -33.19 -38.78 -16.26
N THR A 421 -32.46 -39.86 -15.99
CA THR A 421 -31.65 -40.02 -14.76
C THR A 421 -30.21 -40.48 -15.00
N LYS A 422 -29.82 -40.87 -16.22
CA LYS A 422 -28.42 -41.05 -16.61
C LYS A 422 -27.59 -39.81 -16.28
N ARG A 423 -26.32 -40.01 -15.88
CA ARG A 423 -25.30 -38.99 -15.64
C ARG A 423 -23.99 -39.41 -16.32
N VAL A 424 -23.04 -38.49 -16.49
CA VAL A 424 -21.65 -38.88 -16.77
C VAL A 424 -20.99 -39.29 -15.44
N PRO A 425 -20.38 -40.50 -15.34
CA PRO A 425 -19.65 -40.88 -14.13
C PRO A 425 -18.48 -39.92 -13.86
N ALA A 426 -18.29 -39.50 -12.60
CA ALA A 426 -17.35 -38.43 -12.26
C ALA A 426 -15.90 -38.72 -12.74
N TRP A 427 -15.45 -39.98 -12.66
CA TRP A 427 -14.13 -40.44 -13.10
C TRP A 427 -13.83 -40.16 -14.59
N VAL A 428 -14.84 -39.93 -15.43
CA VAL A 428 -14.68 -39.52 -16.83
C VAL A 428 -13.98 -38.16 -16.94
N HIS A 429 -14.17 -37.25 -15.98
CA HIS A 429 -13.53 -35.93 -15.96
C HIS A 429 -12.02 -35.95 -15.66
N SER A 430 -11.47 -37.09 -15.23
CA SER A 430 -10.02 -37.34 -15.05
C SER A 430 -9.39 -38.16 -16.19
N LEU A 431 -10.15 -38.54 -17.22
CA LEU A 431 -9.58 -39.20 -18.41
C LEU A 431 -8.78 -38.22 -19.28
N PRO A 432 -7.80 -38.69 -20.09
CA PRO A 432 -7.19 -37.90 -21.15
C PRO A 432 -8.24 -37.33 -22.11
N HIS A 433 -8.05 -36.11 -22.63
CA HIS A 433 -9.11 -35.40 -23.36
C HIS A 433 -9.67 -36.18 -24.56
N GLU A 434 -8.85 -36.97 -25.27
CA GLU A 434 -9.31 -37.77 -26.41
C GLU A 434 -10.40 -38.81 -26.02
N HIS A 435 -10.31 -39.35 -24.80
CA HIS A 435 -11.31 -40.27 -24.26
C HIS A 435 -12.60 -39.54 -23.86
N GLN A 436 -12.49 -38.37 -23.23
CA GLN A 436 -13.63 -37.51 -22.90
C GLN A 436 -14.37 -37.06 -24.18
N LEU A 437 -13.61 -36.64 -25.20
CA LEU A 437 -14.10 -36.21 -26.50
C LEU A 437 -14.78 -37.35 -27.27
N ALA A 438 -14.24 -38.57 -27.21
CA ALA A 438 -14.87 -39.74 -27.82
C ALA A 438 -16.26 -40.03 -27.25
N LEU A 439 -16.45 -39.89 -25.93
CA LEU A 439 -17.76 -40.01 -25.27
C LEU A 439 -18.74 -38.93 -25.72
N ILE A 440 -18.28 -37.68 -25.88
CA ILE A 440 -19.11 -36.62 -26.49
C ILE A 440 -19.47 -36.99 -27.94
N GLY A 441 -18.53 -37.57 -28.70
CA GLY A 441 -18.76 -38.07 -30.06
C GLY A 441 -19.82 -39.17 -30.14
N GLY A 442 -19.82 -40.11 -29.21
CA GLY A 442 -20.83 -41.17 -29.12
C GLY A 442 -22.24 -40.61 -28.85
N LEU A 443 -22.34 -39.65 -27.92
CA LEU A 443 -23.62 -39.00 -27.62
C LEU A 443 -24.10 -38.10 -28.78
N VAL A 444 -23.17 -37.49 -29.53
CA VAL A 444 -23.52 -36.80 -30.78
C VAL A 444 -23.98 -37.79 -31.85
N ASP A 445 -23.35 -38.96 -31.96
CA ASP A 445 -23.75 -40.01 -32.90
C ASP A 445 -25.13 -40.62 -32.57
N ALA A 446 -25.58 -40.56 -31.31
CA ALA A 446 -26.98 -40.78 -30.90
C ALA A 446 -27.85 -39.50 -31.13
N ASP A 447 -28.25 -38.80 -30.07
CA ASP A 447 -29.19 -37.67 -30.07
C ASP A 447 -28.69 -36.36 -30.69
N GLY A 448 -27.42 -36.29 -31.11
CA GLY A 448 -26.82 -35.07 -31.65
C GLY A 448 -26.90 -34.91 -33.17
N TRP A 449 -26.63 -33.68 -33.62
CA TRP A 449 -26.38 -33.36 -35.03
C TRP A 449 -25.38 -32.21 -35.17
N THR A 450 -24.71 -32.15 -36.31
CA THR A 450 -23.88 -31.01 -36.70
C THR A 450 -24.64 -30.06 -37.63
N GLU A 451 -24.58 -28.76 -37.38
CA GLU A 451 -25.21 -27.75 -38.25
C GLU A 451 -24.59 -27.78 -39.66
N LYS A 452 -25.35 -27.37 -40.70
CA LYS A 452 -24.91 -27.36 -42.11
C LYS A 452 -23.57 -26.63 -42.38
N ASN A 453 -23.16 -25.74 -41.47
CA ASN A 453 -21.86 -25.05 -41.54
C ASN A 453 -20.65 -25.93 -41.11
N GLY A 454 -20.86 -27.01 -40.35
CA GLY A 454 -19.84 -27.90 -39.79
C GLY A 454 -19.10 -27.35 -38.56
N ALA A 455 -19.49 -26.18 -38.05
CA ALA A 455 -18.80 -25.42 -37.01
C ALA A 455 -19.60 -25.31 -35.70
N THR A 456 -20.68 -26.08 -35.56
CA THR A 456 -21.47 -26.21 -34.33
C THR A 456 -22.12 -27.58 -34.28
N MET A 457 -21.85 -28.34 -33.22
CA MET A 457 -22.61 -29.52 -32.82
C MET A 457 -23.76 -29.10 -31.90
N SER A 458 -24.89 -29.80 -31.97
CA SER A 458 -26.03 -29.65 -31.07
C SER A 458 -26.42 -31.02 -30.51
N ILE A 459 -26.87 -31.05 -29.27
CA ILE A 459 -27.43 -32.25 -28.60
C ILE A 459 -28.72 -31.78 -27.91
N GLU A 460 -29.82 -32.54 -28.04
CA GLU A 460 -31.12 -32.19 -27.44
C GLU A 460 -31.73 -33.38 -26.69
N LEU A 461 -31.78 -33.31 -25.35
CA LEU A 461 -32.19 -34.41 -24.48
C LEU A 461 -33.32 -33.98 -23.52
N ALA A 462 -34.12 -34.95 -23.07
CA ALA A 462 -35.09 -34.79 -21.98
C ALA A 462 -34.45 -34.88 -20.56
N ASN A 463 -33.12 -34.70 -20.47
CA ASN A 463 -32.33 -34.78 -19.25
C ASN A 463 -31.40 -33.58 -19.18
N ARG A 464 -31.75 -32.61 -18.34
CA ARG A 464 -30.97 -31.38 -18.15
C ARG A 464 -29.61 -31.67 -17.53
N GLU A 465 -29.58 -32.50 -16.49
CA GLU A 465 -28.38 -32.81 -15.71
C GLU A 465 -27.28 -33.45 -16.56
N LEU A 466 -27.62 -34.42 -17.41
CA LEU A 466 -26.68 -35.04 -18.35
C LEU A 466 -26.11 -34.04 -19.38
N LEU A 467 -26.89 -33.01 -19.76
CA LEU A 467 -26.39 -31.93 -20.62
C LEU A 467 -25.52 -30.92 -19.87
N GLU A 468 -25.71 -30.73 -18.56
CA GLU A 468 -24.80 -29.94 -17.73
C GLU A 468 -23.46 -30.68 -17.52
N ASP A 469 -23.50 -32.01 -17.28
CA ASP A 469 -22.30 -32.86 -17.23
C ASP A 469 -21.48 -32.75 -18.53
N ILE A 470 -22.14 -32.95 -19.68
CA ILE A 470 -21.52 -32.89 -21.01
C ILE A 470 -21.04 -31.46 -21.34
N ARG A 471 -21.72 -30.40 -20.86
CA ARG A 471 -21.26 -29.01 -20.94
C ARG A 471 -19.96 -28.81 -20.16
N LEU A 472 -19.86 -29.32 -18.94
CA LEU A 472 -18.66 -29.23 -18.10
C LEU A 472 -17.51 -30.08 -18.67
N LEU A 473 -17.80 -31.27 -19.20
CA LEU A 473 -16.81 -32.15 -19.85
C LEU A 473 -16.25 -31.51 -21.13
N ALA A 474 -17.12 -30.95 -21.98
CA ALA A 474 -16.71 -30.21 -23.18
C ALA A 474 -15.86 -28.98 -22.84
N ILE A 475 -16.24 -28.24 -21.79
CA ILE A 475 -15.46 -27.12 -21.25
C ILE A 475 -14.07 -27.57 -20.78
N GLY A 476 -13.98 -28.69 -20.04
CA GLY A 476 -12.71 -29.26 -19.58
C GLY A 476 -11.75 -29.59 -20.72
N CYS A 477 -12.28 -30.13 -21.83
CA CYS A 477 -11.54 -30.46 -23.06
C CYS A 477 -11.14 -29.24 -23.94
N GLY A 478 -11.46 -28.01 -23.50
CA GLY A 478 -11.21 -26.78 -24.27
C GLY A 478 -12.20 -26.53 -25.42
N LEU A 479 -13.39 -27.14 -25.39
CA LEU A 479 -14.48 -26.83 -26.31
C LEU A 479 -15.43 -25.76 -25.75
N TYR A 480 -16.12 -25.08 -26.66
CA TYR A 480 -16.98 -23.94 -26.36
C TYR A 480 -18.45 -24.36 -26.28
N ALA A 481 -18.88 -24.73 -25.08
CA ALA A 481 -20.28 -25.02 -24.78
C ALA A 481 -21.15 -23.74 -24.69
N ASP A 482 -22.44 -23.86 -25.02
CA ASP A 482 -23.45 -22.81 -24.80
C ASP A 482 -23.69 -22.59 -23.30
N GLY A 483 -23.73 -21.32 -22.88
CA GLY A 483 -23.67 -20.95 -21.46
C GLY A 483 -24.95 -21.07 -20.64
N LYS A 484 -26.07 -21.46 -21.26
CA LYS A 484 -27.33 -21.84 -20.61
C LYS A 484 -28.05 -22.79 -21.56
N LEU A 485 -28.50 -23.93 -21.06
CA LEU A 485 -29.24 -24.91 -21.86
C LEU A 485 -30.56 -24.30 -22.36
N VAL A 486 -30.85 -24.46 -23.65
CA VAL A 486 -32.04 -23.86 -24.28
C VAL A 486 -33.20 -24.83 -24.14
N GLU A 487 -34.16 -24.49 -23.29
CA GLU A 487 -35.40 -25.25 -23.13
C GLU A 487 -36.28 -25.19 -24.39
N ARG A 488 -36.89 -26.32 -24.74
CA ARG A 488 -37.80 -26.50 -25.85
C ARG A 488 -38.95 -27.42 -25.44
N SER A 489 -40.08 -26.81 -25.10
CA SER A 489 -41.33 -27.53 -24.87
C SER A 489 -42.08 -27.71 -26.20
N ARG A 490 -42.42 -28.95 -26.54
CA ARG A 490 -43.25 -29.33 -27.69
C ARG A 490 -44.54 -29.96 -27.18
N THR A 491 -45.67 -29.49 -27.68
CA THR A 491 -47.00 -29.99 -27.33
C THR A 491 -47.57 -30.78 -28.52
N ALA A 492 -47.89 -32.05 -28.30
CA ALA A 492 -48.45 -32.96 -29.30
C ALA A 492 -49.84 -33.44 -28.86
N THR A 493 -50.86 -33.18 -29.69
CA THR A 493 -52.21 -33.71 -29.50
C THR A 493 -52.35 -35.02 -30.27
N PHE A 494 -52.74 -36.09 -29.57
CA PHE A 494 -52.98 -37.40 -30.17
C PHE A 494 -54.39 -37.48 -30.77
N LYS A 495 -54.65 -38.48 -31.63
CA LYS A 495 -55.89 -38.57 -32.44
C LYS A 495 -57.18 -38.75 -31.62
N ASP A 496 -57.04 -39.17 -30.38
CA ASP A 496 -58.06 -39.34 -29.35
C ASP A 496 -58.21 -38.12 -28.41
N GLY A 497 -57.47 -37.02 -28.69
CA GLY A 497 -57.64 -35.72 -28.04
C GLY A 497 -56.78 -35.48 -26.80
N HIS A 498 -56.07 -36.50 -26.28
CA HIS A 498 -55.13 -36.26 -25.19
C HIS A 498 -53.90 -35.47 -25.69
N THR A 499 -53.40 -34.57 -24.85
CA THR A 499 -52.31 -33.65 -25.23
C THR A 499 -51.10 -33.87 -24.32
N VAL A 500 -49.94 -34.18 -24.91
CA VAL A 500 -48.68 -34.38 -24.19
C VAL A 500 -47.72 -33.24 -24.51
N THR A 501 -47.22 -32.55 -23.48
CA THR A 501 -46.12 -31.60 -23.60
C THR A 501 -44.81 -32.28 -23.18
N SER A 502 -43.86 -32.40 -24.10
CA SER A 502 -42.51 -32.87 -23.82
C SER A 502 -41.54 -31.68 -23.78
N THR A 503 -40.84 -31.54 -22.66
CA THR A 503 -39.79 -30.52 -22.48
C THR A 503 -38.43 -31.17 -22.66
N ASN A 504 -37.69 -30.70 -23.67
CA ASN A 504 -36.29 -31.06 -23.90
C ASN A 504 -35.40 -29.84 -23.66
N TRP A 505 -34.12 -30.09 -23.38
CA TRP A 505 -33.09 -29.06 -23.29
C TRP A 505 -32.07 -29.27 -24.41
N ARG A 506 -31.58 -28.17 -24.98
CA ARG A 506 -30.57 -28.19 -26.05
C ARG A 506 -29.26 -27.59 -25.59
N LEU A 507 -28.19 -28.37 -25.75
CA LEU A 507 -26.79 -27.92 -25.68
C LEU A 507 -26.27 -27.66 -27.10
N ARG A 508 -25.33 -26.72 -27.24
CA ARG A 508 -24.51 -26.56 -28.45
C ARG A 508 -23.04 -26.46 -28.07
N ILE A 509 -22.18 -26.98 -28.95
CA ILE A 509 -20.73 -27.07 -28.75
C ILE A 509 -20.02 -26.53 -30.01
N GLN A 510 -19.02 -25.67 -29.82
CA GLN A 510 -18.18 -25.07 -30.86
C GLN A 510 -16.68 -25.27 -30.53
N GLY A 511 -15.79 -25.02 -31.50
CA GLY A 511 -14.34 -25.16 -31.31
C GLY A 511 -13.71 -26.01 -32.41
N SER A 512 -12.69 -26.79 -32.06
CA SER A 512 -12.12 -27.84 -32.92
C SER A 512 -12.97 -29.11 -32.80
N LEU A 513 -14.10 -29.12 -33.49
CA LEU A 513 -15.11 -30.18 -33.43
C LEU A 513 -14.71 -31.44 -34.23
N ASP A 514 -13.64 -31.35 -35.01
CA ASP A 514 -12.91 -32.48 -35.59
C ASP A 514 -12.32 -33.41 -34.51
N ARG A 515 -11.93 -32.87 -33.35
CA ARG A 515 -11.43 -33.67 -32.20
C ARG A 515 -12.50 -34.53 -31.51
N VAL A 516 -13.80 -34.31 -31.79
CA VAL A 516 -14.93 -34.97 -31.10
C VAL A 516 -15.13 -36.43 -31.58
N GLY A 517 -14.44 -36.89 -32.62
CA GLY A 517 -14.30 -38.33 -32.91
C GLY A 517 -15.52 -39.05 -33.50
N THR A 518 -16.64 -38.34 -33.73
CA THR A 518 -17.90 -38.85 -34.31
C THR A 518 -17.68 -39.80 -35.49
N ARG A 519 -18.31 -40.98 -35.43
CA ARG A 519 -18.25 -42.03 -36.43
C ARG A 519 -19.24 -41.81 -37.57
N SER A 520 -20.42 -41.23 -37.33
CA SER A 520 -21.40 -40.93 -38.40
C SER A 520 -20.85 -39.86 -39.35
N PRO A 521 -20.69 -40.14 -40.67
CA PRO A 521 -20.10 -39.20 -41.62
C PRO A 521 -20.83 -37.85 -41.69
N ASN A 522 -22.17 -37.87 -41.55
CA ASN A 522 -23.03 -36.70 -41.63
C ASN A 522 -22.99 -35.82 -40.38
N LYS A 523 -22.45 -36.33 -39.25
CA LYS A 523 -22.37 -35.62 -37.97
C LYS A 523 -20.97 -35.04 -37.70
N ARG A 524 -19.97 -35.28 -38.57
CA ARG A 524 -18.58 -34.83 -38.38
C ARG A 524 -18.44 -33.30 -38.29
N GLY A 525 -17.72 -32.87 -37.25
CA GLY A 525 -17.32 -31.49 -37.05
C GLY A 525 -16.15 -31.07 -37.94
N LYS A 526 -15.91 -29.76 -38.01
CA LYS A 526 -14.75 -29.14 -38.68
C LYS A 526 -13.76 -28.57 -37.65
N PRO A 527 -12.46 -28.45 -38.02
CA PRO A 527 -11.47 -27.74 -37.22
C PRO A 527 -11.84 -26.27 -37.02
N ALA A 528 -11.35 -25.69 -35.91
CA ALA A 528 -11.52 -24.29 -35.61
C ALA A 528 -10.88 -23.40 -36.70
N GLY A 529 -11.72 -22.76 -37.53
CA GLY A 529 -11.23 -21.91 -38.62
C GLY A 529 -10.34 -20.77 -38.12
N LYS A 530 -9.27 -20.46 -38.87
CA LYS A 530 -8.15 -19.57 -38.49
C LYS A 530 -8.53 -18.16 -37.97
N GLY A 531 -9.77 -17.70 -38.18
CA GLY A 531 -10.30 -16.43 -37.64
C GLY A 531 -11.30 -16.54 -36.48
N ARG A 532 -11.71 -17.74 -36.04
CA ARG A 532 -12.76 -17.94 -35.01
C ARG A 532 -12.26 -18.50 -33.68
N GLY A 533 -11.06 -19.08 -33.63
CA GLY A 533 -10.51 -19.71 -32.41
C GLY A 533 -10.27 -18.77 -31.22
N LYS A 534 -10.30 -17.44 -31.40
CA LYS A 534 -10.01 -16.48 -30.31
C LYS A 534 -11.18 -16.21 -29.35
N ARG A 535 -12.37 -16.80 -29.51
CA ARG A 535 -13.60 -16.38 -28.79
C ARG A 535 -13.56 -16.44 -27.26
N TYR A 536 -12.70 -17.25 -26.65
CA TYR A 536 -12.48 -17.27 -25.20
C TYR A 536 -11.25 -16.45 -24.74
N CYS A 537 -10.28 -16.20 -25.63
CA CYS A 537 -9.17 -15.26 -25.39
C CYS A 537 -9.55 -13.81 -25.75
N ALA A 538 -10.84 -13.57 -26.00
CA ALA A 538 -11.38 -12.32 -26.51
C ALA A 538 -12.86 -12.11 -26.14
N ALA A 539 -13.09 -11.36 -25.07
CA ALA A 539 -14.31 -10.54 -24.99
C ALA A 539 -14.46 -9.77 -26.31
N THR A 540 -15.64 -9.82 -26.95
CA THR A 540 -15.84 -9.45 -28.36
C THR A 540 -15.16 -8.13 -28.76
N GLY A 541 -14.12 -8.25 -29.60
CA GLY A 541 -13.32 -7.13 -30.12
C GLY A 541 -12.00 -6.83 -29.40
N LEU A 542 -11.60 -7.62 -28.39
CA LEU A 542 -10.49 -7.31 -27.48
C LEU A 542 -9.52 -8.50 -27.35
N ASN A 543 -8.21 -8.27 -27.34
CA ASN A 543 -7.20 -9.34 -27.28
C ASN A 543 -6.55 -9.41 -25.89
N PHE A 544 -6.65 -10.57 -25.22
CA PHE A 544 -6.12 -10.80 -23.86
C PHE A 544 -4.84 -11.67 -23.85
N SER A 545 -4.16 -11.82 -24.98
CA SER A 545 -2.99 -12.71 -25.15
C SER A 545 -1.72 -12.33 -24.38
N SER A 546 -1.81 -11.38 -23.44
CA SER A 546 -0.77 -11.03 -22.46
C SER A 546 -1.17 -11.39 -21.02
N LEU A 547 -2.32 -12.05 -20.83
CA LEU A 547 -2.84 -12.55 -19.55
C LEU A 547 -3.36 -13.98 -19.64
N SER A 548 -3.84 -14.43 -20.80
CA SER A 548 -4.22 -15.83 -21.02
C SER A 548 -2.99 -16.70 -21.27
N THR A 549 -2.83 -17.75 -20.48
CA THR A 549 -1.84 -18.81 -20.65
C THR A 549 -2.40 -19.94 -21.52
N ASP A 550 -1.75 -21.13 -21.53
CA ASP A 550 -2.31 -22.28 -22.25
C ASP A 550 -3.38 -23.04 -21.46
N THR A 551 -3.38 -22.96 -20.13
CA THR A 551 -4.44 -23.50 -19.27
C THR A 551 -5.47 -22.47 -18.81
N VAL A 552 -5.16 -21.17 -18.79
CA VAL A 552 -6.03 -20.09 -18.24
C VAL A 552 -6.48 -19.08 -19.30
N GLY A 553 -7.72 -18.63 -19.21
CA GLY A 553 -8.30 -17.57 -20.05
C GLY A 553 -9.18 -16.62 -19.24
N PHE A 554 -9.79 -15.63 -19.92
CA PHE A 554 -10.64 -14.62 -19.27
C PHE A 554 -11.94 -14.43 -20.06
N ALA A 555 -13.09 -14.60 -19.40
CA ALA A 555 -14.39 -14.44 -20.02
C ALA A 555 -15.30 -13.51 -19.22
N ARG A 556 -16.19 -12.79 -19.92
CA ARG A 556 -17.09 -11.84 -19.27
C ARG A 556 -18.04 -12.54 -18.29
N LEU A 557 -18.17 -11.97 -17.09
CA LEU A 557 -19.37 -12.10 -16.26
C LEU A 557 -20.56 -11.59 -17.07
N LYS A 558 -21.55 -12.44 -17.35
CA LYS A 558 -22.78 -12.07 -18.07
C LYS A 558 -23.83 -11.48 -17.13
N SER A 559 -23.94 -12.06 -15.95
CA SER A 559 -24.91 -11.72 -14.93
C SER A 559 -24.38 -12.14 -13.56
N LYS A 560 -24.70 -11.32 -12.56
CA LYS A 560 -24.62 -11.61 -11.14
C LYS A 560 -26.01 -11.34 -10.57
N ALA A 561 -26.60 -12.29 -9.85
CA ALA A 561 -27.95 -12.14 -9.28
C ALA A 561 -28.02 -12.85 -7.93
N LEU A 562 -28.58 -12.19 -6.91
CA LEU A 562 -28.83 -12.79 -5.60
C LEU A 562 -29.88 -13.91 -5.77
N VAL A 563 -29.55 -15.14 -5.38
CA VAL A 563 -30.43 -16.31 -5.49
C VAL A 563 -31.13 -16.63 -4.17
N GLY A 564 -30.54 -16.23 -3.05
CA GLY A 564 -31.10 -16.42 -1.71
C GLY A 564 -30.00 -16.77 -0.71
N GLU A 565 -30.38 -17.39 0.40
CA GLU A 565 -29.43 -17.88 1.39
C GLU A 565 -29.18 -19.38 1.20
N LYS A 566 -27.91 -19.80 1.19
CA LYS A 566 -27.51 -21.21 1.01
C LYS A 566 -26.36 -21.60 1.95
N PRO A 567 -26.22 -22.91 2.26
CA PRO A 567 -25.06 -23.43 2.97
C PRO A 567 -23.74 -23.05 2.31
N THR A 568 -22.74 -22.82 3.15
CA THR A 568 -21.46 -22.22 2.75
C THR A 568 -20.27 -23.07 3.16
N TYR A 569 -19.26 -23.14 2.30
CA TYR A 569 -18.05 -23.96 2.48
C TYR A 569 -16.86 -23.28 1.80
N ASP A 570 -15.65 -23.55 2.27
CA ASP A 570 -14.40 -23.09 1.66
C ASP A 570 -13.35 -24.20 1.73
N ILE A 571 -12.29 -24.11 0.92
CA ILE A 571 -11.14 -25.03 1.01
C ILE A 571 -9.80 -24.30 0.95
N GLN A 572 -8.84 -24.78 1.74
CA GLN A 572 -7.47 -24.29 1.75
C GLN A 572 -6.57 -25.23 0.92
N VAL A 573 -5.75 -24.68 0.03
CA VAL A 573 -4.92 -25.47 -0.89
C VAL A 573 -3.45 -25.09 -0.75
N VAL A 574 -2.62 -26.04 -0.32
CA VAL A 574 -1.20 -25.83 0.01
C VAL A 574 -0.41 -25.39 -1.22
N GLY A 575 0.36 -24.30 -1.07
CA GLY A 575 1.28 -23.77 -2.09
C GLY A 575 0.62 -23.09 -3.28
N LEU A 576 -0.69 -22.84 -3.19
CA LEU A 576 -1.47 -22.11 -4.20
C LEU A 576 -2.40 -21.06 -3.56
N GLU A 577 -2.90 -21.28 -2.35
CA GLU A 577 -3.92 -20.49 -1.62
C GLU A 577 -5.25 -20.23 -2.38
N ASN A 578 -5.39 -20.74 -3.60
CA ASN A 578 -6.55 -20.58 -4.47
C ASN A 578 -6.92 -21.90 -5.18
N PHE A 579 -8.19 -22.06 -5.57
CA PHE A 579 -8.70 -23.32 -6.14
C PHE A 579 -9.73 -23.11 -7.24
N VAL A 580 -9.85 -24.06 -8.19
CA VAL A 580 -10.73 -23.96 -9.36
C VAL A 580 -12.12 -24.56 -9.11
N ALA A 581 -13.09 -23.72 -8.75
CA ALA A 581 -14.51 -24.05 -8.58
C ALA A 581 -15.35 -23.71 -9.82
N ASN A 582 -16.07 -24.69 -10.38
CA ASN A 582 -16.80 -24.61 -11.66
C ASN A 582 -15.98 -24.01 -12.83
N GLY A 583 -14.64 -24.03 -12.73
CA GLY A 583 -13.74 -23.38 -13.68
C GLY A 583 -13.41 -21.91 -13.41
N ILE A 584 -13.50 -21.42 -12.16
CA ILE A 584 -13.29 -20.03 -11.62
C ILE A 584 -12.55 -20.12 -10.22
N VAL A 585 -12.06 -19.05 -9.53
CA VAL A 585 -10.91 -19.14 -8.53
C VAL A 585 -11.05 -18.34 -7.15
N ALA A 586 -10.35 -18.64 -5.99
CA ALA A 586 -10.70 -18.38 -4.51
C ALA A 586 -9.58 -18.08 -3.36
N HIS A 587 -9.85 -17.99 -1.99
CA HIS A 587 -8.90 -17.64 -0.81
C HIS A 587 -9.30 -17.94 0.75
N ASN A 588 -8.40 -17.89 1.82
CA ASN A 588 -8.59 -18.15 3.36
C ASN A 588 -7.57 -17.40 4.39
N SER A 589 -7.57 -17.45 5.80
CA SER A 589 -6.46 -17.15 6.91
C SER A 589 -6.73 -16.39 8.34
N PHE A 590 -6.39 -16.48 9.74
CA PHE A 590 -5.65 -17.03 11.03
C PHE A 590 -4.22 -16.63 11.74
N ILE A 591 -4.02 -16.50 13.12
CA ILE A 591 -2.72 -16.37 13.96
C ILE A 591 -2.38 -17.48 15.05
N TYR A 592 -1.12 -17.98 15.19
CA TYR A 592 -0.49 -18.72 16.33
C TYR A 592 1.03 -19.08 16.10
N VAL A 593 1.90 -19.23 17.14
CA VAL A 593 3.34 -19.68 16.98
C VAL A 593 3.63 -21.04 17.66
N PRO A 594 4.16 -22.07 16.96
CA PRO A 594 4.34 -23.45 17.46
C PRO A 594 5.66 -23.70 18.23
N PRO A 595 5.80 -24.87 18.89
CA PRO A 595 6.95 -25.18 19.75
C PRO A 595 8.32 -25.10 19.07
N GLY A 596 9.29 -24.52 19.78
CA GLY A 596 10.70 -24.42 19.38
C GLY A 596 11.01 -23.49 18.20
N VAL A 597 10.01 -22.78 17.65
CA VAL A 597 10.20 -21.90 16.49
C VAL A 597 10.63 -20.49 16.92
N HIS A 598 11.73 -20.02 16.35
CA HIS A 598 12.27 -18.68 16.59
C HIS A 598 11.95 -17.73 15.44
N VAL A 599 11.09 -16.75 15.70
CA VAL A 599 10.75 -15.68 14.75
C VAL A 599 11.70 -14.50 14.97
N ASP A 600 12.89 -14.58 14.34
CA ASP A 600 14.00 -13.63 14.53
C ASP A 600 13.79 -12.23 13.94
N ILE A 601 12.79 -12.06 13.05
CA ILE A 601 12.39 -10.74 12.53
C ILE A 601 11.09 -10.34 13.23
N PRO A 602 10.93 -9.07 13.66
CA PRO A 602 9.68 -8.65 14.25
C PRO A 602 8.54 -8.69 13.23
N LEU A 603 7.41 -9.27 13.63
CA LEU A 603 6.12 -9.07 12.98
C LEU A 603 5.68 -7.61 13.20
N GLN A 604 4.58 -7.16 12.62
CA GLN A 604 4.18 -5.75 12.65
C GLN A 604 2.66 -5.58 12.60
N ALA A 605 2.15 -4.56 13.28
CA ALA A 605 0.84 -3.99 12.99
C ALA A 605 0.75 -2.54 13.45
N TYR A 606 0.05 -1.72 12.67
CA TYR A 606 -0.10 -0.29 12.91
C TYR A 606 -1.57 0.14 12.77
N PHE A 607 -1.95 1.14 13.56
CA PHE A 607 -3.34 1.47 13.87
C PHE A 607 -3.61 2.97 13.70
N ARG A 608 -4.73 3.32 13.04
CA ARG A 608 -5.10 4.73 12.81
C ARG A 608 -6.60 4.98 12.99
N ILE A 609 -6.93 6.17 13.51
CA ILE A 609 -8.28 6.70 13.68
C ILE A 609 -8.38 8.02 12.90
N ASN A 610 -9.31 8.12 11.95
CA ASN A 610 -9.56 9.35 11.18
C ASN A 610 -10.97 9.92 11.39
N THR A 611 -12.00 9.08 11.55
CA THR A 611 -13.38 9.56 11.72
C THR A 611 -13.64 10.23 13.09
N GLU A 612 -14.45 11.29 13.06
CA GLU A 612 -14.88 12.05 14.24
C GLU A 612 -15.79 11.22 15.19
N ASN A 613 -15.51 11.28 16.49
CA ASN A 613 -16.19 10.53 17.58
C ASN A 613 -16.12 8.99 17.39
N MET A 614 -15.06 8.49 16.76
CA MET A 614 -14.83 7.05 16.56
C MET A 614 -14.40 6.36 17.86
N GLY A 615 -14.87 5.12 18.06
CA GLY A 615 -14.31 4.17 19.01
C GLY A 615 -13.48 3.09 18.31
N GLN A 616 -12.23 2.91 18.72
CA GLN A 616 -11.30 1.89 18.21
C GLN A 616 -11.14 0.75 19.23
N PHE A 617 -11.30 -0.49 18.76
CA PHE A 617 -11.47 -1.67 19.62
C PHE A 617 -10.81 -2.94 19.04
N GLU A 618 -9.54 -2.87 18.66
CA GLU A 618 -8.78 -4.03 18.22
C GLU A 618 -8.60 -5.07 19.34
N ARG A 619 -8.48 -6.34 18.93
CA ARG A 619 -8.28 -7.48 19.83
C ARG A 619 -7.15 -8.35 19.30
N THR A 620 -6.01 -8.28 19.98
CA THR A 620 -4.81 -9.06 19.64
C THR A 620 -4.71 -10.27 20.57
N LEU A 621 -4.57 -11.46 20.00
CA LEU A 621 -4.30 -12.71 20.71
C LEU A 621 -2.99 -13.31 20.18
N ILE A 622 -2.01 -13.52 21.05
CA ILE A 622 -0.72 -14.13 20.70
C ILE A 622 -0.49 -15.36 21.58
N ILE A 623 -0.25 -16.50 20.96
CA ILE A 623 0.21 -17.72 21.61
C ILE A 623 1.62 -18.03 21.09
N ALA A 624 2.60 -18.10 21.99
CA ALA A 624 3.93 -18.62 21.73
C ALA A 624 4.09 -19.93 22.48
N ASP A 625 4.17 -21.04 21.76
CA ASP A 625 4.21 -22.40 22.33
C ASP A 625 5.61 -22.83 22.80
N GLU A 626 5.75 -24.00 23.43
CA GLU A 626 6.92 -24.39 24.23
C GLU A 626 8.27 -24.13 23.53
N GLY A 627 9.10 -23.25 24.11
CA GLY A 627 10.41 -22.86 23.57
C GLY A 627 10.41 -21.91 22.36
N ALA A 628 9.28 -21.32 21.95
CA ALA A 628 9.19 -20.39 20.82
C ALA A 628 9.67 -18.94 21.12
N TYR A 629 9.91 -18.14 20.08
CA TYR A 629 10.29 -16.71 20.19
C TYR A 629 9.62 -15.81 19.14
N VAL A 630 9.21 -14.56 19.49
CA VAL A 630 8.58 -13.58 18.57
C VAL A 630 8.65 -12.10 19.04
N HIS A 631 8.61 -11.13 18.09
CA HIS A 631 8.68 -9.65 18.27
C HIS A 631 7.69 -8.84 17.36
N TYR A 632 7.45 -7.50 17.55
CA TYR A 632 6.30 -6.71 16.97
C TYR A 632 6.52 -5.14 16.76
N VAL A 633 6.36 -4.49 15.55
CA VAL A 633 7.05 -3.20 15.09
C VAL A 633 6.35 -2.27 13.93
N GLU A 634 6.73 -0.97 13.53
CA GLU A 634 5.96 0.07 12.65
C GLU A 634 6.60 1.41 11.87
N GLY A 635 6.62 1.68 10.51
CA GLY A 635 6.53 3.07 9.78
C GLY A 635 7.71 3.96 9.09
N CYS A 636 7.60 4.71 7.91
CA CYS A 636 8.64 5.23 6.85
C CYS A 636 8.71 6.72 6.19
N LEU A 637 9.84 7.44 5.77
CA LEU A 637 9.89 8.73 4.87
C LEU A 637 11.29 9.32 4.31
N PRO A 638 11.66 9.52 2.98
CA PRO A 638 13.05 9.60 2.33
C PRO A 638 14.06 10.84 2.39
N ALA A 639 15.35 10.78 1.85
CA ALA A 639 16.50 11.80 1.94
C ALA A 639 17.74 12.11 0.89
N GLY A 640 17.68 13.03 -0.12
CA GLY A 640 18.72 13.61 -1.05
C GLY A 640 18.23 14.43 -2.30
N GLU A 641 18.70 15.67 -2.61
CA GLU A 641 18.50 16.56 -3.84
C GLU A 641 18.94 18.05 -3.57
N LEU A 642 18.68 19.09 -4.40
CA LEU A 642 19.01 20.53 -4.08
C LEU A 642 17.81 21.48 -3.91
N VAL A 643 17.86 22.33 -2.86
CA VAL A 643 16.85 23.36 -2.52
C VAL A 643 17.42 24.78 -2.63
N THR A 644 16.57 25.73 -3.04
CA THR A 644 16.90 27.17 -3.08
C THR A 644 16.66 27.82 -1.73
N THR A 645 17.74 28.29 -1.09
CA THR A 645 17.67 29.00 0.18
C THR A 645 17.32 30.48 0.01
N ALA A 646 16.97 31.15 1.10
CA ALA A 646 16.58 32.57 1.11
C ALA A 646 17.70 33.54 0.70
N ASP A 647 18.97 33.15 0.89
CA ASP A 647 20.17 33.82 0.37
C ASP A 647 20.40 33.56 -1.14
N GLY A 648 19.49 32.84 -1.80
CA GLY A 648 19.55 32.51 -3.23
C GLY A 648 20.66 31.54 -3.61
N ASP A 649 21.24 30.84 -2.63
CA ASP A 649 22.15 29.72 -2.85
C ASP A 649 21.36 28.42 -3.15
N LEU A 650 22.02 27.41 -3.70
CA LEU A 650 21.46 26.08 -3.92
C LEU A 650 22.17 25.07 -3.03
N ARG A 651 21.59 24.82 -1.85
CA ARG A 651 22.15 23.88 -0.88
C ARG A 651 21.56 22.48 -1.11
N PRO A 652 22.37 21.41 -0.97
CA PRO A 652 21.84 20.06 -0.87
C PRO A 652 20.86 19.95 0.31
N ILE A 653 19.75 19.25 0.11
CA ILE A 653 18.66 19.17 1.09
C ILE A 653 19.06 18.34 2.34
N GLU A 654 20.12 17.52 2.26
CA GLU A 654 20.87 16.96 3.41
C GLU A 654 21.55 18.00 4.31
N SER A 655 21.78 19.21 3.80
CA SER A 655 22.52 20.28 4.48
C SER A 655 21.63 21.45 4.91
N ILE A 656 20.35 21.45 4.52
CA ILE A 656 19.31 22.31 5.10
C ILE A 656 19.07 21.89 6.56
N ARG A 657 18.91 22.86 7.47
CA ARG A 657 18.64 22.61 8.89
C ARG A 657 17.32 23.25 9.31
N VAL A 658 16.75 22.79 10.42
CA VAL A 658 15.63 23.50 11.08
C VAL A 658 16.11 24.91 11.43
N GLY A 659 15.31 25.92 11.08
CA GLY A 659 15.68 27.33 11.22
C GLY A 659 16.49 27.94 10.06
N ASP A 660 16.95 27.17 9.06
CA ASP A 660 17.30 27.75 7.75
C ASP A 660 16.05 28.39 7.13
N TYR A 661 16.24 29.34 6.22
CA TYR A 661 15.17 29.90 5.41
C TYR A 661 15.29 29.43 3.95
N VAL A 662 14.18 28.99 3.37
CA VAL A 662 14.06 28.53 1.99
C VAL A 662 13.07 29.40 1.23
N SER A 663 13.23 29.50 -0.09
CA SER A 663 12.26 30.22 -0.93
C SER A 663 11.02 29.35 -1.13
N GLY A 664 9.82 29.90 -0.95
CA GLY A 664 8.53 29.23 -1.21
C GLY A 664 7.91 29.58 -2.57
N HIS A 665 6.72 29.03 -2.85
CA HIS A 665 6.07 29.20 -4.15
C HIS A 665 5.55 30.63 -4.43
N ASP A 666 5.39 31.46 -3.40
CA ASP A 666 5.02 32.89 -3.51
C ASP A 666 6.23 33.81 -3.84
N GLY A 667 7.44 33.23 -3.87
CA GLY A 667 8.71 33.91 -4.10
C GLY A 667 9.35 34.49 -2.83
N ARG A 668 8.77 34.31 -1.64
CA ARG A 668 9.30 34.83 -0.37
C ARG A 668 10.15 33.79 0.38
N PRO A 669 11.00 34.25 1.34
CA PRO A 669 11.71 33.36 2.24
C PRO A 669 10.85 32.94 3.43
N HIS A 670 10.72 31.63 3.66
CA HIS A 670 9.99 31.01 4.77
C HIS A 670 10.94 30.12 5.57
N ARG A 671 10.70 29.96 6.87
CA ARG A 671 11.57 29.18 7.75
C ARG A 671 11.30 27.68 7.59
N VAL A 672 12.35 26.88 7.62
CA VAL A 672 12.26 25.41 7.70
C VAL A 672 11.94 25.00 9.12
N ASN A 673 10.79 24.35 9.30
CA ASN A 673 10.32 23.79 10.57
C ASN A 673 10.87 22.37 10.79
N ALA A 674 10.96 21.54 9.75
CA ALA A 674 11.50 20.18 9.86
C ALA A 674 12.25 19.72 8.60
N VAL A 675 13.10 18.70 8.76
CA VAL A 675 13.82 18.00 7.67
C VAL A 675 13.56 16.50 7.82
N GLN A 676 13.26 15.78 6.74
CA GLN A 676 12.71 14.41 6.76
C GLN A 676 13.60 13.40 5.98
N MET A 677 13.79 12.13 6.45
CA MET A 677 14.86 11.20 5.98
C MET A 677 14.58 9.66 6.06
N ARG A 678 14.76 8.93 4.93
CA ARG A 678 14.79 7.43 4.67
C ARG A 678 15.57 7.17 3.37
N ASP A 679 15.78 5.90 2.99
CA ASP A 679 16.23 5.49 1.65
C ASP A 679 15.09 5.16 0.67
N LEU A 680 15.18 5.63 -0.58
CA LEU A 680 14.24 5.29 -1.66
C LEU A 680 14.80 4.11 -2.48
N ASN A 681 14.02 3.02 -2.57
CA ASN A 681 14.09 2.08 -3.69
C ASN A 681 12.84 2.26 -4.54
N GLY A 682 12.93 2.96 -5.67
CA GLY A 682 11.75 3.22 -6.51
C GLY A 682 11.97 4.24 -7.63
N GLU A 683 10.89 4.61 -8.32
CA GLU A 683 10.95 5.53 -9.46
C GLU A 683 11.18 7.00 -9.01
N LEU A 684 12.36 7.53 -9.39
CA LEU A 684 12.64 8.97 -9.40
C LEU A 684 12.19 9.59 -10.72
N PHE A 685 11.31 10.59 -10.62
CA PHE A 685 10.82 11.38 -11.75
C PHE A 685 11.70 12.62 -11.92
N THR A 686 12.55 12.60 -12.95
CA THR A 686 13.54 13.65 -13.23
C THR A 686 13.02 14.62 -14.28
N PHE A 687 12.74 15.87 -13.90
CA PHE A 687 12.25 16.90 -14.79
C PHE A 687 13.39 17.71 -15.38
N THR A 688 13.45 17.81 -16.71
CA THR A 688 14.34 18.75 -17.40
C THR A 688 13.49 19.88 -17.99
N PRO A 689 13.46 21.07 -17.39
CA PRO A 689 12.78 22.25 -17.92
C PRO A 689 13.57 22.88 -19.06
N MET A 690 13.12 24.04 -19.58
CA MET A 690 13.80 24.75 -20.67
C MET A 690 15.22 25.22 -20.32
N SER A 691 15.54 25.40 -19.04
CA SER A 691 16.90 25.61 -18.54
C SER A 691 17.51 24.26 -18.13
N PRO A 692 18.40 23.62 -18.93
CA PRO A 692 18.75 22.21 -18.71
C PRO A 692 19.55 21.95 -17.44
N ALA A 693 20.18 22.97 -16.86
CA ALA A 693 20.88 22.86 -15.58
C ALA A 693 19.96 22.93 -14.35
N ASN A 694 18.73 23.45 -14.48
CA ASN A 694 17.69 23.37 -13.45
C ASN A 694 16.95 22.02 -13.51
N ARG A 695 17.69 20.93 -13.72
CA ARG A 695 17.15 19.57 -13.63
C ARG A 695 17.11 19.17 -12.17
N PHE A 696 15.95 18.69 -11.74
CA PHE A 696 15.72 18.11 -10.41
C PHE A 696 14.98 16.78 -10.56
N SER A 697 15.02 15.96 -9.52
CA SER A 697 14.26 14.71 -9.40
C SER A 697 13.41 14.74 -8.14
N VAL A 698 12.26 14.06 -8.17
CA VAL A 698 11.38 13.87 -7.01
C VAL A 698 10.73 12.48 -7.06
N THR A 699 10.17 12.00 -5.94
CA THR A 699 9.38 10.75 -5.92
C THR A 699 8.11 10.89 -6.77
N ALA A 700 7.53 9.76 -7.18
CA ALA A 700 6.30 9.68 -7.96
C ALA A 700 5.14 10.54 -7.41
N GLU A 701 5.01 10.62 -6.09
CA GLU A 701 3.88 11.27 -5.40
C GLU A 701 4.13 12.73 -5.05
N HIS A 702 5.37 13.21 -5.13
CA HIS A 702 5.73 14.55 -4.66
C HIS A 702 5.01 15.64 -5.48
N PRO A 703 4.24 16.56 -4.86
CA PRO A 703 3.46 17.53 -5.60
C PRO A 703 4.32 18.63 -6.22
N LEU A 704 4.13 18.90 -7.51
CA LEU A 704 4.76 19.99 -8.25
C LEU A 704 3.71 21.05 -8.62
N LEU A 705 4.06 22.33 -8.54
CA LEU A 705 3.16 23.41 -8.94
C LEU A 705 3.18 23.61 -10.47
N VAL A 706 2.08 23.22 -11.14
CA VAL A 706 2.01 23.04 -12.60
C VAL A 706 0.77 23.69 -13.20
N ILE A 707 0.92 24.24 -14.41
CA ILE A 707 -0.19 24.54 -15.33
C ILE A 707 -0.17 23.50 -16.47
N PRO A 708 -1.20 22.66 -16.61
CA PRO A 708 -1.32 21.68 -17.70
C PRO A 708 -1.33 22.32 -19.08
N ARG A 709 -0.70 21.66 -20.05
CA ARG A 709 -0.55 22.18 -21.41
C ARG A 709 -1.84 22.23 -22.20
N ASP A 710 -2.75 21.28 -21.98
CA ASP A 710 -3.95 21.07 -22.78
C ASP A 710 -5.05 22.11 -22.50
N GLU A 711 -5.18 22.54 -21.25
CA GLU A 711 -6.11 23.60 -20.80
C GLU A 711 -5.87 24.95 -21.53
N VAL A 712 -4.61 25.24 -21.86
CA VAL A 712 -4.14 26.51 -22.45
C VAL A 712 -3.98 26.51 -23.98
N LEU A 713 -4.43 25.47 -24.69
CA LEU A 713 -4.26 25.37 -26.16
C LEU A 713 -5.13 26.33 -26.98
N VAL A 714 -4.62 26.70 -28.17
CA VAL A 714 -5.40 27.29 -29.26
C VAL A 714 -6.18 26.18 -30.00
N ALA A 715 -7.45 26.42 -30.29
CA ALA A 715 -8.39 25.45 -30.91
C ALA A 715 -8.12 25.10 -32.40
N ARG A 716 -6.87 25.15 -32.87
CA ARG A 716 -6.46 24.77 -34.24
C ARG A 716 -5.74 23.42 -34.25
N LYS A 717 -6.05 22.59 -35.24
CA LYS A 717 -5.41 21.28 -35.45
C LYS A 717 -3.89 21.44 -35.67
N PRO A 718 -3.06 20.50 -35.16
CA PRO A 718 -1.61 20.53 -35.34
C PRO A 718 -1.21 20.50 -36.82
N ARG A 719 -0.10 21.16 -37.16
CA ARG A 719 0.36 21.34 -38.55
C ARG A 719 1.81 20.91 -38.67
N ASN A 720 2.13 20.11 -39.70
CA ASN A 720 3.48 19.65 -40.04
C ASN A 720 4.27 19.04 -38.84
N GLY A 721 3.60 18.24 -37.99
CA GLY A 721 4.24 17.57 -36.85
C GLY A 721 4.49 18.43 -35.60
N TRP A 722 4.24 19.74 -35.66
CA TRP A 722 4.34 20.61 -34.49
C TRP A 722 3.15 20.40 -33.54
N GLN A 723 3.42 20.41 -32.22
CA GLN A 723 2.35 20.45 -31.22
C GLN A 723 1.46 21.69 -31.40
N PRO A 724 0.19 21.66 -30.93
CA PRO A 724 -0.68 22.83 -30.99
C PRO A 724 -0.07 24.05 -30.27
N GLU A 725 -0.36 25.24 -30.80
CA GLU A 725 0.11 26.51 -30.24
C GLU A 725 -0.64 26.83 -28.94
N VAL A 726 0.07 27.41 -27.97
CA VAL A 726 -0.47 27.74 -26.65
C VAL A 726 -0.95 29.19 -26.65
N ASN A 727 -2.20 29.40 -26.23
CA ASN A 727 -2.76 30.73 -26.09
C ASN A 727 -2.10 31.44 -24.90
N SER A 728 -1.36 32.51 -25.21
CA SER A 728 -0.55 33.24 -24.22
C SER A 728 -1.34 34.25 -23.38
N ALA A 729 -2.64 34.44 -23.66
CA ALA A 729 -3.58 35.07 -22.72
C ALA A 729 -4.05 34.02 -21.70
N LYS A 730 -4.62 32.90 -22.16
CA LYS A 730 -5.02 31.76 -21.30
C LYS A 730 -3.93 31.30 -20.33
N LEU A 731 -2.67 31.18 -20.77
CA LEU A 731 -1.57 30.76 -19.89
C LEU A 731 -1.17 31.81 -18.80
N ARG A 732 -1.71 33.03 -18.87
CA ARG A 732 -1.63 34.04 -17.81
C ARG A 732 -2.90 34.13 -16.96
N GLU A 733 -4.01 33.66 -17.49
CA GLU A 733 -5.33 33.58 -16.84
C GLU A 733 -5.53 32.25 -16.09
N ALA A 734 -4.68 31.24 -16.35
CA ALA A 734 -4.74 29.92 -15.73
C ALA A 734 -4.01 29.90 -14.38
N GLU A 735 -4.72 29.47 -13.35
CA GLU A 735 -4.17 29.27 -12.01
C GLU A 735 -3.35 27.96 -11.97
N PRO A 736 -2.11 27.97 -11.44
CA PRO A 736 -1.35 26.74 -11.20
C PRO A 736 -2.01 25.88 -10.13
N ARG A 737 -1.86 24.56 -10.24
CA ARG A 737 -2.27 23.61 -9.19
C ARG A 737 -1.17 22.61 -8.86
N TRP A 738 -1.22 22.06 -7.66
CA TRP A 738 -0.36 20.96 -7.23
C TRP A 738 -0.75 19.68 -7.98
N ILE A 739 0.22 19.03 -8.62
CA ILE A 739 0.05 17.78 -9.37
C ILE A 739 1.16 16.80 -8.98
N PRO A 740 0.86 15.54 -8.62
CA PRO A 740 1.88 14.52 -8.32
C PRO A 740 2.81 14.30 -9.52
N ALA A 741 4.11 14.20 -9.25
CA ALA A 741 5.15 14.10 -10.29
C ALA A 741 4.89 13.00 -11.34
N LYS A 742 4.31 11.85 -10.95
CA LYS A 742 3.94 10.74 -11.85
C LYS A 742 2.99 11.16 -12.97
N GLU A 743 2.12 12.15 -12.71
CA GLU A 743 1.07 12.62 -13.63
C GLU A 743 1.54 13.78 -14.53
N VAL A 744 2.50 14.58 -14.07
CA VAL A 744 3.06 15.73 -14.81
C VAL A 744 3.72 15.28 -16.13
N ALA A 745 3.35 15.90 -17.25
CA ALA A 745 3.70 15.44 -18.60
C ALA A 745 4.69 16.35 -19.36
N GLU A 746 5.26 15.82 -20.45
CA GLU A 746 6.18 16.57 -21.31
C GLU A 746 5.49 17.70 -22.07
N GLY A 747 5.82 18.94 -21.71
CA GLY A 747 5.33 20.17 -22.32
C GLY A 747 4.36 20.97 -21.46
N ASP A 748 3.96 20.44 -20.30
CA ASP A 748 3.30 21.20 -19.22
C ASP A 748 4.24 22.24 -18.64
N PHE A 749 3.69 23.23 -17.94
CA PHE A 749 4.44 24.39 -17.44
C PHE A 749 4.64 24.29 -15.93
N LEU A 750 5.90 24.16 -15.50
CA LEU A 750 6.27 24.32 -14.09
C LEU A 750 6.27 25.81 -13.71
N VAL A 751 5.89 26.12 -12.48
CA VAL A 751 5.99 27.46 -11.90
C VAL A 751 7.41 27.72 -11.39
N TYR A 752 8.05 28.75 -11.94
CA TYR A 752 9.31 29.34 -11.42
C TYR A 752 8.98 30.73 -10.85
N PRO A 753 8.85 30.89 -9.51
CA PRO A 753 8.51 32.19 -8.92
C PRO A 753 9.58 33.25 -9.17
N LYS A 754 9.18 34.53 -9.16
CA LYS A 754 10.13 35.64 -9.10
C LYS A 754 10.53 35.86 -7.63
N PRO A 755 11.83 35.87 -7.29
CA PRO A 755 12.27 36.13 -5.92
C PRO A 755 11.78 37.49 -5.42
N LYS A 756 11.24 37.51 -4.20
CA LYS A 756 10.82 38.71 -3.46
C LYS A 756 11.62 38.78 -2.15
N PRO A 757 12.96 38.95 -2.21
CA PRO A 757 13.80 38.96 -1.02
C PRO A 757 13.46 40.13 -0.10
N VAL A 758 13.59 39.94 1.20
CA VAL A 758 13.48 41.03 2.19
C VAL A 758 14.72 41.92 2.04
N PRO A 759 14.59 43.21 1.67
CA PRO A 759 15.76 44.07 1.41
C PRO A 759 16.62 44.25 2.66
N HIS A 760 17.94 44.25 2.47
CA HIS A 760 18.88 44.46 3.57
C HIS A 760 18.89 45.93 4.01
N LYS A 761 18.93 46.19 5.32
CA LYS A 761 18.84 47.55 5.90
C LYS A 761 20.00 48.46 5.49
N THR A 762 21.16 47.89 5.19
CA THR A 762 22.32 48.61 4.65
C THR A 762 22.33 48.49 3.12
N VAL A 763 22.07 49.60 2.45
CA VAL A 763 22.29 49.78 1.00
C VAL A 763 23.77 50.09 0.76
N LEU A 764 24.38 49.44 -0.22
CA LEU A 764 25.78 49.64 -0.61
C LEU A 764 25.92 50.58 -1.82
N PRO A 765 27.05 51.29 -2.00
CA PRO A 765 27.26 52.16 -3.14
C PRO A 765 27.24 51.43 -4.49
N LEU A 766 26.74 52.08 -5.54
CA LEU A 766 26.71 51.52 -6.90
C LEU A 766 28.13 51.28 -7.46
N GLU A 767 29.13 52.03 -6.99
CA GLU A 767 30.54 51.78 -7.26
C GLU A 767 30.99 50.40 -6.74
N PHE A 768 30.41 49.92 -5.63
CA PHE A 768 30.66 48.57 -5.13
C PHE A 768 29.95 47.52 -5.99
N ALA A 769 28.74 47.80 -6.49
CA ALA A 769 28.06 46.95 -7.47
C ALA A 769 28.90 46.76 -8.74
N ARG A 770 29.40 47.87 -9.33
CA ARG A 770 30.30 47.82 -10.50
C ARG A 770 31.56 47.02 -10.21
N LEU A 771 32.25 47.34 -9.11
CA LEU A 771 33.50 46.68 -8.75
C LEU A 771 33.30 45.17 -8.49
N ALA A 772 32.18 44.78 -7.87
CA ALA A 772 31.79 43.38 -7.70
C ALA A 772 31.46 42.70 -9.03
N GLY A 773 30.77 43.37 -9.96
CA GLY A 773 30.48 42.86 -11.31
C GLY A 773 31.74 42.61 -12.14
N TYR A 774 32.66 43.58 -12.22
CA TYR A 774 33.96 43.35 -12.86
C TYR A 774 34.80 42.32 -12.10
N TYR A 775 34.66 42.23 -10.77
CA TYR A 775 35.36 41.19 -10.01
C TYR A 775 34.81 39.80 -10.32
N LEU A 776 33.49 39.64 -10.50
CA LEU A 776 32.85 38.38 -10.90
C LEU A 776 33.33 37.90 -12.27
N ALA A 777 33.55 38.82 -13.21
CA ALA A 777 34.23 38.57 -14.48
C ALA A 777 35.74 38.33 -14.27
N GLU A 778 36.55 39.37 -14.43
CA GLU A 778 38.00 39.29 -14.59
C GLU A 778 38.82 39.50 -13.31
N GLY A 779 38.15 39.69 -12.17
CA GLY A 779 38.81 39.91 -10.88
C GLY A 779 39.25 38.64 -10.14
N HIS A 780 40.28 38.81 -9.32
CA HIS A 780 40.81 37.84 -8.36
C HIS A 780 41.44 38.56 -7.15
N ALA A 781 41.25 38.05 -5.93
CA ALA A 781 41.88 38.58 -4.72
C ALA A 781 43.08 37.70 -4.30
N CYS A 782 44.26 38.29 -4.09
CA CYS A 782 45.48 37.56 -3.72
C CYS A 782 46.45 38.39 -2.86
N LEU A 783 47.50 37.73 -2.35
CA LEU A 783 48.66 38.40 -1.75
C LEU A 783 49.70 38.68 -2.84
N THR A 784 49.91 39.96 -3.16
CA THR A 784 50.91 40.42 -4.14
C THR A 784 52.06 41.08 -3.37
N ASN A 785 53.28 40.57 -3.51
CA ASN A 785 54.46 41.02 -2.76
C ASN A 785 54.26 41.04 -1.23
N GLY A 786 53.41 40.15 -0.70
CA GLY A 786 53.02 40.08 0.71
C GLY A 786 51.82 40.96 1.10
N CYS A 787 51.32 41.81 0.20
CA CYS A 787 50.22 42.74 0.45
C CYS A 787 48.88 42.24 -0.11
N GLU A 788 47.81 42.39 0.69
CA GLU A 788 46.43 42.07 0.32
C GLU A 788 45.94 42.94 -0.85
N SER A 789 45.63 42.31 -1.98
CA SER A 789 45.42 42.98 -3.28
C SER A 789 44.27 42.38 -4.07
N LEU A 790 43.58 43.23 -4.84
CA LEU A 790 42.70 42.81 -5.94
C LEU A 790 43.49 42.90 -7.26
N ILE A 791 43.31 41.95 -8.16
CA ILE A 791 43.87 41.99 -9.52
C ILE A 791 42.73 41.76 -10.51
N PHE A 792 42.66 42.61 -11.54
CA PHE A 792 41.78 42.46 -12.70
C PHE A 792 42.63 42.34 -13.97
N SER A 793 42.21 41.54 -14.94
CA SER A 793 42.92 41.33 -16.21
C SER A 793 42.00 41.62 -17.40
N PHE A 794 42.35 42.60 -18.21
CA PHE A 794 41.59 43.00 -19.41
C PHE A 794 42.45 42.87 -20.67
N HIS A 795 41.86 42.91 -21.85
CA HIS A 795 42.64 43.09 -23.09
C HIS A 795 43.21 44.52 -23.14
N SER A 796 44.31 44.73 -23.89
CA SER A 796 44.96 46.04 -24.02
C SER A 796 44.03 47.14 -24.55
N ASP A 797 43.01 46.74 -25.30
CA ASP A 797 42.14 47.65 -26.05
C ASP A 797 40.87 48.03 -25.25
N GLU A 798 40.71 47.48 -24.03
CA GLU A 798 39.53 47.64 -23.17
C GLU A 798 39.71 48.76 -22.11
N PHE A 799 40.35 49.85 -22.51
CA PHE A 799 40.75 50.97 -21.63
C PHE A 799 39.59 51.54 -20.79
N GLU A 800 38.36 51.56 -21.34
CA GLU A 800 37.16 52.03 -20.63
C GLU A 800 36.85 51.17 -19.38
N LYS A 801 37.05 49.83 -19.44
CA LYS A 801 36.87 48.92 -18.29
C LYS A 801 37.93 49.17 -17.21
N VAL A 802 39.18 49.41 -17.64
CA VAL A 802 40.31 49.74 -16.76
C VAL A 802 40.04 51.04 -15.99
N GLU A 803 39.53 52.06 -16.67
CA GLU A 803 39.23 53.37 -16.07
C GLU A 803 38.03 53.32 -15.10
N ASP A 804 36.95 52.59 -15.43
CA ASP A 804 35.79 52.43 -14.54
C ASP A 804 36.18 51.67 -13.24
N VAL A 805 36.93 50.56 -13.36
CA VAL A 805 37.49 49.86 -12.18
C VAL A 805 38.41 50.77 -11.35
N ARG A 806 39.25 51.60 -12.00
CA ARG A 806 40.12 52.56 -11.31
C ARG A 806 39.32 53.62 -10.55
N GLN A 807 38.26 54.17 -11.17
CA GLN A 807 37.42 55.20 -10.58
C GLN A 807 36.53 54.66 -9.46
N ALA A 808 35.96 53.46 -9.61
CA ALA A 808 35.23 52.77 -8.54
C ALA A 808 36.15 52.50 -7.33
N CYS A 809 37.36 51.98 -7.55
CA CYS A 809 38.33 51.77 -6.47
C CYS A 809 38.76 53.08 -5.79
N LYS A 810 38.90 54.17 -6.55
CA LYS A 810 39.19 55.50 -5.99
C LYS A 810 38.05 56.00 -5.10
N SER A 811 36.80 55.86 -5.55
CA SER A 811 35.61 56.27 -4.79
C SER A 811 35.47 55.49 -3.47
N LEU A 812 35.71 54.18 -3.50
CA LEU A 812 35.48 53.28 -2.36
C LEU A 812 36.60 53.28 -1.30
N TYR A 813 37.86 53.57 -1.68
CA TYR A 813 39.03 53.33 -0.81
C TYR A 813 39.97 54.54 -0.62
N ASP A 814 39.65 55.70 -1.22
CA ASP A 814 40.21 57.04 -0.97
C ASP A 814 41.76 57.15 -0.84
N LYS A 815 42.51 56.31 -1.54
CA LYS A 815 43.98 56.40 -1.65
C LYS A 815 44.45 56.22 -3.08
N SER A 816 44.70 57.34 -3.76
CA SER A 816 45.18 57.39 -5.15
C SER A 816 46.67 57.03 -5.32
N GLY A 817 47.14 55.98 -4.64
CA GLY A 817 48.52 55.50 -4.68
C GLY A 817 48.67 53.98 -4.65
N SER A 818 47.56 53.23 -4.56
CA SER A 818 47.57 51.77 -4.49
C SER A 818 47.02 51.07 -5.74
N VAL A 819 46.66 51.80 -6.80
CA VAL A 819 46.32 51.21 -8.11
C VAL A 819 47.55 51.24 -9.01
N LEU A 820 48.11 50.06 -9.30
CA LEU A 820 49.17 49.84 -10.29
C LEU A 820 48.54 49.26 -11.56
N ILE A 821 48.86 49.85 -12.73
CA ILE A 821 48.44 49.33 -14.03
C ILE A 821 49.69 48.84 -14.77
N GLU A 822 49.68 47.58 -15.19
CA GLU A 822 50.75 46.96 -15.97
C GLU A 822 50.21 46.66 -17.38
N GLU A 823 50.68 47.40 -18.38
CA GLU A 823 50.31 47.16 -19.78
C GLU A 823 51.30 46.20 -20.46
N HIS A 824 50.74 45.24 -21.19
CA HIS A 824 51.45 44.30 -22.04
C HIS A 824 50.77 44.28 -23.42
N LYS A 825 51.48 43.79 -24.44
CA LYS A 825 51.10 43.91 -25.87
C LYS A 825 49.65 43.48 -26.22
N HIS A 826 49.04 42.59 -25.44
CA HIS A 826 47.68 42.09 -25.62
C HIS A 826 46.90 41.98 -24.29
N SER A 827 47.31 42.67 -23.23
CA SER A 827 46.62 42.64 -21.93
C SER A 827 46.99 43.81 -21.03
N ALA A 828 46.02 44.35 -20.30
CA ALA A 828 46.21 45.30 -19.22
C ALA A 828 45.86 44.64 -17.89
N ARG A 829 46.79 44.67 -16.91
CA ARG A 829 46.53 44.20 -15.55
C ARG A 829 46.34 45.40 -14.63
N VAL A 830 45.24 45.42 -13.87
CA VAL A 830 44.98 46.42 -12.82
C VAL A 830 45.15 45.75 -11.47
N THR A 831 46.15 46.17 -10.70
CA THR A 831 46.42 45.67 -9.33
C THR A 831 46.09 46.76 -8.32
N VAL A 832 45.16 46.47 -7.40
CA VAL A 832 44.69 47.39 -6.36
C VAL A 832 45.10 46.86 -4.99
N TYR A 833 46.13 47.46 -4.40
CA TYR A 833 46.61 47.14 -3.05
C TYR A 833 45.65 47.69 -1.99
N THR A 834 44.70 46.88 -1.54
CA THR A 834 43.68 47.28 -0.55
C THR A 834 43.30 46.11 0.35
N LYS A 835 43.66 46.20 1.64
CA LYS A 835 43.20 45.24 2.65
C LYS A 835 41.67 45.22 2.76
N ALA A 836 41.04 46.40 2.76
CA ALA A 836 39.60 46.53 2.85
C ALA A 836 38.89 45.89 1.65
N GLY A 837 39.34 46.19 0.42
CA GLY A 837 38.76 45.61 -0.79
C GLY A 837 39.06 44.11 -0.95
N TYR A 838 40.26 43.66 -0.57
CA TYR A 838 40.61 42.23 -0.52
C TYR A 838 39.67 41.45 0.40
N VAL A 839 39.48 41.94 1.64
CA VAL A 839 38.56 41.33 2.61
C VAL A 839 37.11 41.39 2.10
N ALA A 840 36.66 42.54 1.62
CA ALA A 840 35.29 42.71 1.13
C ALA A 840 34.97 41.77 -0.04
N MET A 841 35.85 41.64 -1.03
CA MET A 841 35.67 40.74 -2.18
C MET A 841 35.83 39.27 -1.79
N ARG A 842 36.78 38.92 -0.91
CA ARG A 842 36.93 37.56 -0.37
C ARG A 842 35.65 37.09 0.32
N ASP A 843 35.09 37.93 1.19
CA ASP A 843 33.99 37.55 2.09
C ASP A 843 32.61 37.68 1.45
N ASN A 844 32.44 38.57 0.45
CA ASN A 844 31.15 38.81 -0.19
C ASN A 844 31.05 38.33 -1.65
N VAL A 845 32.17 38.02 -2.30
CA VAL A 845 32.21 37.62 -3.72
C VAL A 845 33.04 36.35 -3.97
N GLY A 846 33.88 35.93 -3.02
CA GLY A 846 34.68 34.71 -3.06
C GLY A 846 36.04 34.83 -3.77
N ILE A 847 36.94 33.86 -3.57
CA ILE A 847 38.25 33.80 -4.23
C ILE A 847 38.33 32.60 -5.20
N GLY A 848 38.77 32.86 -6.43
CA GLY A 848 38.97 31.85 -7.47
C GLY A 848 37.71 31.56 -8.29
N SER A 849 37.90 31.36 -9.61
CA SER A 849 36.83 31.38 -10.63
C SER A 849 35.66 30.41 -10.42
N SER A 850 35.83 29.35 -9.64
CA SER A 850 34.80 28.33 -9.34
C SER A 850 34.06 28.57 -8.04
N ASN A 851 34.62 29.41 -7.17
CA ASN A 851 34.13 29.63 -5.80
C ASN A 851 33.55 31.05 -5.67
N LYS A 852 33.52 31.81 -6.78
CA LYS A 852 32.83 33.10 -6.87
C LYS A 852 31.34 32.90 -6.57
N LYS A 853 30.83 33.57 -5.54
CA LYS A 853 29.40 33.65 -5.20
C LYS A 853 29.11 34.93 -4.43
N LEU A 854 27.92 35.49 -4.58
CA LEU A 854 27.48 36.62 -3.77
C LEU A 854 27.10 36.16 -2.36
N SER A 855 27.39 36.99 -1.35
CA SER A 855 26.85 36.85 0.00
C SER A 855 25.39 37.30 0.08
N ASP A 856 24.69 36.87 1.12
CA ASP A 856 23.32 37.29 1.46
C ASP A 856 23.14 38.82 1.46
N LEU A 857 24.13 39.55 2.00
CA LEU A 857 24.20 41.02 2.00
C LEU A 857 24.09 41.62 0.59
N LEU A 858 24.71 40.99 -0.42
CA LEU A 858 24.69 41.46 -1.81
C LEU A 858 23.45 40.96 -2.56
N MET A 859 22.98 39.74 -2.27
CA MET A 859 21.75 39.18 -2.85
C MET A 859 20.48 39.92 -2.41
N ARG A 860 20.49 40.57 -1.23
CA ARG A 860 19.37 41.37 -0.69
C ARG A 860 19.48 42.89 -0.93
N GLN A 861 20.32 43.34 -1.86
CA GLN A 861 20.33 44.74 -2.30
C GLN A 861 19.13 45.04 -3.23
N ASP A 862 18.88 46.32 -3.52
CA ASP A 862 17.77 46.73 -4.39
C ASP A 862 18.01 46.45 -5.89
N GLU A 863 16.96 46.57 -6.69
CA GLU A 863 17.00 46.32 -8.14
C GLU A 863 18.00 47.22 -8.90
N THR A 864 18.32 48.41 -8.39
CA THR A 864 19.29 49.33 -9.00
C THR A 864 20.71 48.82 -8.80
N PHE A 865 21.04 48.42 -7.56
CA PHE A 865 22.32 47.80 -7.23
C PHE A 865 22.49 46.47 -8.01
N LEU A 866 21.47 45.62 -8.03
CA LEU A 866 21.51 44.34 -8.72
C LEU A 866 21.63 44.50 -10.25
N ARG A 867 20.95 45.49 -10.84
CA ARG A 867 21.09 45.82 -12.26
C ARG A 867 22.49 46.31 -12.60
N GLU A 868 23.03 47.23 -11.82
CA GLU A 868 24.39 47.77 -11.98
C GLU A 868 25.46 46.66 -11.89
N LEU A 869 25.32 45.73 -10.92
CA LEU A 869 26.21 44.57 -10.77
C LEU A 869 26.16 43.64 -11.98
N VAL A 870 24.97 43.36 -12.50
CA VAL A 870 24.77 42.51 -13.69
C VAL A 870 25.30 43.21 -14.95
N GLU A 871 25.09 44.51 -15.09
CA GLU A 871 25.59 45.27 -16.25
C GLU A 871 27.12 45.36 -16.25
N ALA A 872 27.77 45.60 -15.10
CA ALA A 872 29.23 45.53 -14.99
C ALA A 872 29.78 44.12 -15.25
N TYR A 873 29.11 43.05 -14.79
CA TYR A 873 29.52 41.67 -15.09
C TYR A 873 29.39 41.34 -16.59
N VAL A 874 28.32 41.79 -17.25
CA VAL A 874 28.13 41.66 -18.70
C VAL A 874 29.13 42.51 -19.49
N ASN A 875 29.49 43.69 -19.00
CA ASN A 875 30.54 44.51 -19.63
C ASN A 875 31.92 43.84 -19.48
N GLY A 876 32.15 43.09 -18.39
CA GLY A 876 33.33 42.24 -18.21
C GLY A 876 33.39 41.07 -19.20
N ASP A 877 32.55 40.04 -18.97
CA ASP A 877 32.61 38.68 -19.58
C ASP A 877 31.30 38.33 -20.33
N GLY A 878 30.67 39.34 -20.92
CA GLY A 878 29.40 39.21 -21.64
C GLY A 878 29.51 39.35 -23.16
N ASN A 879 28.68 38.57 -23.86
CA ASN A 879 28.48 38.62 -25.29
C ASN A 879 27.05 39.10 -25.59
N VAL A 880 26.91 40.26 -26.23
CA VAL A 880 25.63 40.89 -26.53
C VAL A 880 25.37 40.89 -28.03
N THR A 881 24.23 40.34 -28.46
CA THR A 881 23.85 40.25 -29.89
C THR A 881 22.40 40.65 -30.12
N ARG A 882 22.12 41.43 -31.18
CA ARG A 882 20.76 41.87 -31.50
C ARG A 882 20.09 40.92 -32.49
N ARG A 883 18.97 40.30 -32.12
CA ARG A 883 18.27 39.31 -32.96
C ARG A 883 16.75 39.36 -32.75
N GLY A 884 16.00 39.54 -33.84
CA GLY A 884 14.52 39.51 -33.81
C GLY A 884 13.88 40.66 -33.02
N GLY A 885 14.54 41.81 -32.95
CA GLY A 885 14.12 42.97 -32.14
C GLY A 885 14.54 42.89 -30.67
N ALA A 886 14.97 41.72 -30.18
CA ALA A 886 15.51 41.55 -28.84
C ALA A 886 17.04 41.74 -28.80
N LEU A 887 17.56 42.21 -27.65
CA LEU A 887 18.97 42.12 -27.29
C LEU A 887 19.18 40.80 -26.54
N TRP A 888 20.01 39.90 -27.05
CA TRP A 888 20.38 38.64 -26.40
C TRP A 888 21.70 38.83 -25.69
N LYS A 889 21.71 38.64 -24.37
CA LYS A 889 22.91 38.64 -23.53
C LYS A 889 23.28 37.21 -23.16
N ARG A 890 24.56 36.89 -23.20
CA ARG A 890 25.14 35.62 -22.76
C ARG A 890 26.43 35.87 -21.98
N VAL A 891 26.61 35.17 -20.88
CA VAL A 891 27.84 35.16 -20.07
C VAL A 891 28.29 33.71 -19.85
N HIS A 892 29.55 33.52 -19.49
CA HIS A 892 30.11 32.22 -19.14
C HIS A 892 30.68 32.26 -17.71
N THR A 893 30.68 31.12 -17.00
CA THR A 893 31.35 31.06 -15.69
C THR A 893 31.74 29.63 -15.33
N THR A 894 32.79 29.49 -14.51
CA THR A 894 33.16 28.21 -13.88
C THR A 894 32.58 28.03 -12.48
N SER A 895 31.84 29.01 -11.95
CA SER A 895 31.11 28.88 -10.68
C SER A 895 29.67 28.44 -10.96
N ARG A 896 29.31 27.24 -10.47
CA ARG A 896 27.93 26.75 -10.52
C ARG A 896 27.00 27.66 -9.71
N VAL A 897 27.42 28.08 -8.52
CA VAL A 897 26.61 28.90 -7.61
C VAL A 897 26.30 30.25 -8.23
N TRP A 898 27.30 30.94 -8.78
CA TRP A 898 27.08 32.23 -9.45
C TRP A 898 26.13 32.12 -10.65
N ALA A 899 26.21 31.02 -11.42
CA ALA A 899 25.31 30.82 -12.56
C ALA A 899 23.82 30.75 -12.15
N PHE A 900 23.51 30.22 -10.96
CA PHE A 900 22.14 30.16 -10.43
C PHE A 900 21.75 31.41 -9.64
N GLN A 901 22.66 32.03 -8.87
CA GLN A 901 22.42 33.34 -8.26
C GLN A 901 22.11 34.40 -9.32
N LEU A 902 22.85 34.42 -10.44
CA LEU A 902 22.56 35.29 -11.57
C LEU A 902 21.20 34.99 -12.23
N GLN A 903 20.80 33.72 -12.33
CA GLN A 903 19.45 33.37 -12.81
C GLN A 903 18.36 33.90 -11.87
N SER A 904 18.58 33.81 -10.55
CA SER A 904 17.68 34.33 -9.51
C SER A 904 17.54 35.86 -9.58
N ILE A 905 18.67 36.58 -9.65
CA ILE A 905 18.72 38.05 -9.83
C ILE A 905 18.02 38.47 -11.13
N LEU A 906 18.29 37.78 -12.24
CA LEU A 906 17.63 38.08 -13.51
C LEU A 906 16.12 37.82 -13.43
N ALA A 907 15.67 36.77 -12.75
CA ALA A 907 14.24 36.51 -12.54
C ALA A 907 13.55 37.60 -11.72
N GLN A 908 14.20 38.10 -10.66
CA GLN A 908 13.76 39.27 -9.87
C GLN A 908 13.67 40.53 -10.76
N LEU A 909 14.68 40.79 -11.60
CA LEU A 909 14.69 41.88 -12.58
C LEU A 909 13.74 41.68 -13.78
N GLY A 910 12.85 40.67 -13.75
CA GLY A 910 11.84 40.41 -14.77
C GLY A 910 12.36 39.71 -16.04
N HIS A 911 13.48 38.99 -15.96
CA HIS A 911 14.15 38.35 -17.09
C HIS A 911 14.43 36.86 -16.81
N TYR A 912 13.58 35.96 -17.33
CA TYR A 912 13.84 34.51 -17.22
C TYR A 912 15.10 34.11 -18.00
N ALA A 913 16.16 33.75 -17.27
CA ALA A 913 17.42 33.27 -17.84
C ALA A 913 17.47 31.74 -17.94
N THR A 914 18.19 31.23 -18.93
CA THR A 914 18.50 29.80 -19.08
C THR A 914 19.97 29.53 -18.79
N VAL A 915 20.22 28.48 -18.00
CA VAL A 915 21.54 28.01 -17.58
C VAL A 915 21.83 26.66 -18.25
N GLU A 916 22.94 26.58 -18.98
CA GLU A 916 23.36 25.40 -19.75
C GLU A 916 24.79 25.02 -19.38
N LEU A 917 25.06 23.75 -19.05
CA LEU A 917 26.43 23.23 -18.92
C LEU A 917 27.04 23.11 -20.33
N ARG A 918 27.84 24.11 -20.71
CA ARG A 918 28.33 24.28 -22.08
C ARG A 918 29.50 23.38 -22.44
N ARG A 919 30.34 23.07 -21.45
CA ARG A 919 31.41 22.07 -21.50
C ARG A 919 31.53 21.45 -20.10
N PRO A 920 31.40 20.13 -19.95
CA PRO A 920 31.74 19.47 -18.69
C PRO A 920 33.25 19.52 -18.45
N GLY A 921 33.63 19.53 -17.18
CA GLY A 921 35.02 19.43 -16.74
C GLY A 921 35.65 18.05 -17.02
N GLY A 922 36.96 17.95 -16.76
CA GLY A 922 37.72 16.71 -16.94
C GLY A 922 39.14 16.93 -17.45
N PRO A 923 39.94 15.86 -17.61
CA PRO A 923 41.32 15.95 -18.05
C PRO A 923 41.44 16.63 -19.42
N GLY A 924 42.48 17.42 -19.60
CA GLY A 924 42.83 18.06 -20.87
C GLY A 924 44.30 18.45 -20.91
N VAL A 925 44.81 18.70 -22.10
CA VAL A 925 46.20 19.14 -22.31
C VAL A 925 46.18 20.58 -22.81
N ILE A 926 46.84 21.49 -22.10
CA ILE A 926 47.11 22.85 -22.57
C ILE A 926 48.63 23.03 -22.63
N MET A 927 49.16 23.31 -23.82
CA MET A 927 50.59 23.47 -24.09
C MET A 927 51.47 22.38 -23.44
N GLY A 928 51.09 21.11 -23.65
CA GLY A 928 51.80 19.94 -23.13
C GLY A 928 51.59 19.64 -21.65
N ARG A 929 50.89 20.50 -20.89
CA ARG A 929 50.58 20.28 -19.48
C ARG A 929 49.23 19.59 -19.33
N ASN A 930 49.20 18.48 -18.60
CA ASN A 930 47.97 17.88 -18.12
C ASN A 930 47.32 18.82 -17.09
N ILE A 931 46.08 19.23 -17.35
CA ILE A 931 45.25 20.01 -16.43
C ILE A 931 43.88 19.36 -16.28
N VAL A 932 43.23 19.57 -15.14
CA VAL A 932 41.79 19.31 -15.00
C VAL A 932 41.07 20.59 -15.42
N ARG A 933 40.34 20.52 -16.54
CA ARG A 933 39.44 21.59 -16.98
C ARG A 933 38.21 21.60 -16.07
N LYS A 934 37.74 22.78 -15.68
CA LYS A 934 36.51 22.95 -14.90
C LYS A 934 35.28 22.92 -15.80
N ASP A 935 34.11 22.68 -15.21
CA ASP A 935 32.83 22.95 -15.86
C ASP A 935 32.75 24.40 -16.34
N ILE A 936 32.09 24.62 -17.48
CA ILE A 936 31.74 25.95 -17.96
C ILE A 936 30.22 26.03 -18.12
N TYR A 937 29.59 26.78 -17.23
CA TYR A 937 28.19 27.15 -17.31
C TYR A 937 28.02 28.34 -18.26
N GLN A 938 26.90 28.38 -18.96
CA GLN A 938 26.49 29.46 -19.86
C GLN A 938 25.12 29.95 -19.40
N VAL A 939 25.04 31.21 -18.97
CA VAL A 939 23.77 31.86 -18.64
C VAL A 939 23.40 32.76 -19.83
N GLN A 940 22.16 32.67 -20.30
CA GLN A 940 21.66 33.50 -21.41
C GLN A 940 20.20 33.91 -21.20
N TRP A 941 19.91 35.17 -21.54
CA TRP A 941 18.60 35.80 -21.48
C TRP A 941 18.43 36.80 -22.64
N ASN A 942 17.29 37.46 -22.70
CA ASN A 942 17.08 38.56 -23.63
C ASN A 942 16.33 39.74 -23.00
N GLU A 943 16.58 40.92 -23.53
CA GLU A 943 15.96 42.18 -23.14
C GLU A 943 15.21 42.77 -24.35
N GLY A 944 13.94 43.12 -24.13
CA GLY A 944 13.02 43.58 -25.17
C GLY A 944 12.68 42.54 -26.24
N GLY A 945 11.81 42.94 -27.17
CA GLY A 945 11.42 42.13 -28.32
C GLY A 945 10.62 40.86 -27.98
N HIS A 946 10.50 39.96 -28.96
CA HIS A 946 9.93 38.64 -28.73
C HIS A 946 11.04 37.67 -28.26
N GLY A 947 11.11 37.45 -26.94
CA GLY A 947 12.03 36.49 -26.32
C GLY A 947 11.77 35.03 -26.72
N PRO A 948 12.43 34.04 -26.08
CA PRO A 948 12.19 32.63 -26.37
C PRO A 948 10.72 32.31 -26.13
N LYS A 949 9.97 32.02 -27.21
CA LYS A 949 8.49 31.90 -27.27
C LYS A 949 7.88 30.76 -26.43
N GLN A 950 8.58 30.26 -25.44
CA GLN A 950 8.31 29.02 -24.73
C GLN A 950 8.04 29.24 -23.23
N ALA A 951 8.82 30.06 -22.51
CA ALA A 951 8.41 30.53 -21.18
C ALA A 951 7.40 31.68 -21.31
N ARG A 952 6.56 31.91 -20.29
CA ARG A 952 5.73 33.11 -20.16
C ARG A 952 5.94 33.79 -18.83
N ASP A 953 6.02 35.11 -18.86
CA ASP A 953 5.82 35.95 -17.69
C ASP A 953 4.31 36.03 -17.39
N CYS A 954 3.94 35.64 -16.18
CA CYS A 954 2.57 35.62 -15.65
C CYS A 954 2.42 36.56 -14.43
N GLY A 955 3.27 37.59 -14.31
CA GLY A 955 3.24 38.53 -13.20
C GLY A 955 4.23 38.15 -12.12
N ASP A 956 3.80 37.37 -11.12
CA ASP A 956 4.62 36.97 -9.97
C ASP A 956 5.54 35.77 -10.23
N TYR A 957 5.35 35.07 -11.35
CA TYR A 957 6.12 33.89 -11.71
C TYR A 957 6.31 33.76 -13.22
N PHE A 958 7.24 32.90 -13.63
CA PHE A 958 7.38 32.42 -14.99
C PHE A 958 6.80 31.01 -15.14
N ALA A 959 5.90 30.83 -16.11
CA ALA A 959 5.45 29.51 -16.54
C ALA A 959 6.48 28.92 -17.51
N VAL A 960 7.18 27.86 -17.11
CA VAL A 960 8.32 27.28 -17.84
C VAL A 960 7.99 25.87 -18.36
N PRO A 961 8.00 25.62 -19.67
CA PRO A 961 7.62 24.31 -20.21
C PRO A 961 8.69 23.25 -19.95
N ILE A 962 8.25 22.08 -19.49
CA ILE A 962 9.04 20.86 -19.39
C ILE A 962 9.51 20.44 -20.79
N LYS A 963 10.81 20.15 -20.93
CA LYS A 963 11.44 19.73 -22.19
C LYS A 963 11.62 18.23 -22.31
N LYS A 964 11.87 17.57 -21.19
CA LYS A 964 11.99 16.12 -21.09
C LYS A 964 11.59 15.68 -19.69
N ARG A 965 10.83 14.59 -19.60
CA ARG A 965 10.64 13.83 -18.35
C ARG A 965 11.48 12.56 -18.42
N GLY A 966 12.37 12.39 -17.45
CA GLY A 966 13.04 11.12 -17.19
C GLY A 966 12.31 10.37 -16.09
N VAL A 967 12.37 9.05 -16.15
CA VAL A 967 12.11 8.17 -15.00
C VAL A 967 13.30 7.25 -14.89
N ARG A 968 13.77 6.99 -13.67
CA ARG A 968 14.75 5.96 -13.35
C ARG A 968 14.34 5.28 -12.06
N GLU A 969 14.66 4.01 -11.91
CA GLU A 969 14.80 3.46 -10.56
C GLU A 969 16.03 4.08 -9.89
N ALA A 970 15.91 4.32 -8.60
CA ALA A 970 16.96 4.83 -7.74
C ALA A 970 17.02 3.98 -6.47
N HIS A 971 18.24 3.80 -5.96
CA HIS A 971 18.59 3.09 -4.72
C HIS A 971 19.44 4.05 -3.88
N GLU A 972 18.85 5.19 -3.58
CA GLU A 972 19.47 6.36 -2.95
C GLU A 972 18.38 7.11 -2.15
N PRO A 973 18.71 7.98 -1.21
CA PRO A 973 17.71 8.69 -0.44
C PRO A 973 17.26 10.01 -1.16
N VAL A 974 16.00 10.49 -1.00
CA VAL A 974 15.44 11.78 -1.55
C VAL A 974 14.63 12.67 -0.53
N TYR A 975 15.04 13.89 -0.08
CA TYR A 975 14.54 14.51 1.19
C TYR A 975 13.26 15.29 0.95
N ASN A 976 12.53 15.51 2.04
CA ASN A 976 11.48 16.50 2.12
C ASN A 976 11.73 17.52 3.26
N LEU A 977 11.14 18.70 3.15
CA LEU A 977 11.11 19.72 4.20
C LEU A 977 9.69 19.91 4.74
N ASP A 978 9.61 20.37 5.98
CA ASP A 978 8.46 21.12 6.49
C ASP A 978 8.89 22.58 6.72
N VAL A 979 8.02 23.53 6.40
CA VAL A 979 8.31 24.94 6.11
C VAL A 979 7.09 25.78 6.47
N GLU A 980 7.27 26.96 7.06
CA GLU A 980 6.18 27.91 7.38
C GLU A 980 5.28 28.24 6.15
N GLU A 981 4.04 28.70 6.40
CA GLU A 981 3.04 29.01 5.35
C GLU A 981 3.67 29.81 4.19
N PRO A 982 3.56 29.34 2.92
CA PRO A 982 2.50 28.48 2.41
C PRO A 982 2.98 27.07 2.02
N ASP A 983 3.46 26.31 3.02
CA ASP A 983 3.70 24.86 2.98
C ASP A 983 4.50 24.35 1.76
N SER A 984 5.51 25.12 1.34
CA SER A 984 6.23 24.85 0.09
C SER A 984 7.64 25.42 0.04
N TYR A 985 8.49 24.81 -0.79
CA TYR A 985 9.85 25.25 -1.06
C TYR A 985 10.21 25.14 -2.56
N LEU A 986 11.34 25.72 -2.97
CA LEU A 986 11.82 25.65 -4.35
C LEU A 986 12.95 24.61 -4.54
N ALA A 987 12.67 23.54 -5.27
CA ALA A 987 13.67 22.60 -5.79
C ALA A 987 14.25 23.16 -7.11
N TYR A 988 15.55 23.48 -7.16
CA TYR A 988 16.21 24.12 -8.31
C TYR A 988 15.47 25.38 -8.89
N GLY A 989 14.69 26.08 -8.06
CA GLY A 989 13.87 27.24 -8.45
C GLY A 989 12.43 26.93 -8.89
N PHE A 990 11.97 25.67 -8.78
CA PHE A 990 10.60 25.25 -9.08
C PHE A 990 9.86 24.80 -7.82
N ALA A 991 8.58 25.17 -7.71
CA ALA A 991 7.82 24.99 -6.48
C ALA A 991 7.34 23.55 -6.22
N VAL A 992 7.56 23.09 -4.99
CA VAL A 992 7.20 21.77 -4.43
C VAL A 992 6.63 21.91 -3.01
N HIS A 993 5.94 20.89 -2.47
CA HIS A 993 5.08 21.00 -1.27
C HIS A 993 5.56 20.15 -0.06
N ASN A 994 5.27 20.61 1.16
CA ASN A 994 5.54 19.91 2.44
C ASN A 994 4.67 18.64 2.64
N CYS A 995 4.92 17.87 3.70
CA CYS A 995 4.13 16.67 4.03
C CYS A 995 4.00 16.40 5.56
N THR A 996 2.81 16.64 6.12
CA THR A 996 2.46 16.45 7.55
C THR A 996 0.95 16.15 7.73
N ALA A 997 0.50 15.71 8.92
CA ALA A 997 -0.83 15.11 9.17
C ALA A 997 -1.81 16.00 9.98
N PRO A 998 -3.15 15.84 9.83
CA PRO A 998 -4.15 16.79 10.34
C PRO A 998 -4.53 16.61 11.83
N ILE A 999 -5.22 17.62 12.38
CA ILE A 999 -5.71 17.70 13.77
C ILE A 999 -7.23 17.96 13.78
N TYR A 1000 -7.98 17.22 14.61
CA TYR A 1000 -9.45 17.34 14.75
C TYR A 1000 -9.89 17.98 16.08
N LYS A 1001 -11.17 18.38 16.20
CA LYS A 1001 -11.68 19.29 17.26
C LYS A 1001 -12.50 18.64 18.39
N SER A 1002 -12.74 17.34 18.38
CA SER A 1002 -13.67 16.64 19.29
C SER A 1002 -13.11 15.30 19.77
N ASP A 1003 -13.56 14.80 20.92
CA ASP A 1003 -12.97 13.64 21.59
C ASP A 1003 -13.27 12.31 20.88
N SER A 1004 -12.28 11.40 20.84
CA SER A 1004 -12.41 10.03 20.31
C SER A 1004 -11.87 9.00 21.32
N LEU A 1005 -12.26 7.73 21.18
CA LEU A 1005 -11.92 6.66 22.12
C LEU A 1005 -11.07 5.56 21.47
N HIS A 1006 -10.00 5.15 22.15
CA HIS A 1006 -9.19 3.98 21.84
C HIS A 1006 -9.20 3.02 23.04
N SER A 1007 -9.61 1.76 22.83
CA SER A 1007 -9.90 0.79 23.89
C SER A 1007 -9.45 -0.63 23.50
N ALA A 1008 -8.15 -0.76 23.22
CA ALA A 1008 -7.49 -1.99 22.83
C ALA A 1008 -7.42 -3.05 23.94
N VAL A 1009 -7.40 -4.32 23.53
CA VAL A 1009 -7.05 -5.45 24.41
C VAL A 1009 -5.99 -6.33 23.74
N VAL A 1010 -4.86 -6.52 24.42
CA VAL A 1010 -3.73 -7.35 23.97
C VAL A 1010 -3.51 -8.49 24.96
N GLU A 1011 -3.76 -9.71 24.49
CA GLU A 1011 -3.79 -10.95 25.27
C GLU A 1011 -2.68 -11.89 24.80
N ILE A 1012 -1.73 -12.22 25.68
CA ILE A 1012 -0.53 -13.01 25.34
C ILE A 1012 -0.41 -14.23 26.24
N ILE A 1013 -0.13 -15.40 25.64
CA ILE A 1013 0.19 -16.64 26.34
C ILE A 1013 1.59 -17.08 25.92
N VAL A 1014 2.49 -17.17 26.90
CA VAL A 1014 3.88 -17.59 26.74
C VAL A 1014 4.06 -18.92 27.48
N LYS A 1015 4.08 -20.01 26.71
CA LYS A 1015 4.21 -21.40 27.18
C LYS A 1015 5.62 -21.68 27.73
N PRO A 1016 5.92 -22.88 28.30
CA PRO A 1016 7.18 -23.11 28.98
C PRO A 1016 8.40 -22.82 28.09
N HIS A 1017 9.44 -22.25 28.67
CA HIS A 1017 10.69 -21.86 28.02
C HIS A 1017 10.59 -20.87 26.83
N ALA A 1018 9.39 -20.45 26.43
CA ALA A 1018 9.18 -19.50 25.33
C ALA A 1018 9.46 -18.05 25.74
N ARG A 1019 9.70 -17.18 24.76
CA ARG A 1019 9.98 -15.75 24.96
C ARG A 1019 9.17 -14.86 24.01
N VAL A 1020 8.43 -13.90 24.54
CA VAL A 1020 7.72 -12.90 23.73
C VAL A 1020 8.21 -11.50 24.08
N ARG A 1021 8.67 -10.75 23.06
CA ARG A 1021 8.96 -9.32 23.17
C ARG A 1021 7.87 -8.55 22.43
N TYR A 1022 7.21 -7.61 23.08
CA TYR A 1022 6.14 -6.81 22.48
C TYR A 1022 6.49 -5.33 22.61
N THR A 1023 6.68 -4.67 21.46
CA THR A 1023 7.03 -3.25 21.38
C THR A 1023 5.82 -2.45 20.88
N THR A 1024 5.56 -1.27 21.45
CA THR A 1024 4.60 -0.29 20.87
C THR A 1024 5.03 1.15 21.15
N ILE A 1025 5.18 1.95 20.09
CA ILE A 1025 5.27 3.41 20.18
C ILE A 1025 3.89 3.96 19.83
N GLN A 1026 3.38 4.94 20.57
CA GLN A 1026 2.07 5.54 20.33
C GLN A 1026 2.18 7.07 20.34
N ASN A 1027 1.58 7.72 19.34
CA ASN A 1027 1.47 9.17 19.24
C ASN A 1027 0.03 9.55 18.84
N TRP A 1028 -0.89 9.51 19.80
CA TRP A 1028 -2.29 9.84 19.56
C TRP A 1028 -2.54 11.35 19.52
N SER A 1029 -3.53 11.82 18.76
CA SER A 1029 -3.97 13.22 18.82
C SER A 1029 -4.47 13.61 20.23
N ASN A 1030 -4.28 14.89 20.62
CA ASN A 1030 -4.52 15.39 22.00
C ASN A 1030 -5.99 15.37 22.47
N ASN A 1031 -6.91 14.88 21.65
CA ASN A 1031 -8.34 14.66 21.87
C ASN A 1031 -8.70 13.17 22.12
N VAL A 1032 -7.75 12.24 22.04
CA VAL A 1032 -8.02 10.80 22.19
C VAL A 1032 -7.96 10.36 23.66
N TYR A 1033 -8.98 9.62 24.12
CA TYR A 1033 -8.91 8.80 25.35
C TYR A 1033 -8.33 7.42 25.02
N ASN A 1034 -7.18 7.07 25.59
CA ASN A 1034 -6.39 5.87 25.29
C ASN A 1034 -6.40 4.89 26.49
N LEU A 1035 -7.34 3.94 26.48
CA LEU A 1035 -7.72 3.12 27.65
C LEU A 1035 -7.44 1.62 27.40
N VAL A 1036 -6.17 1.24 27.54
CA VAL A 1036 -5.63 0.00 26.95
C VAL A 1036 -5.32 -1.08 27.99
N THR A 1037 -5.86 -2.28 27.79
CA THR A 1037 -5.60 -3.45 28.66
C THR A 1037 -4.64 -4.42 27.98
N LYS A 1038 -3.36 -4.46 28.38
CA LYS A 1038 -2.38 -5.47 27.92
C LYS A 1038 -2.02 -6.43 29.06
N ARG A 1039 -2.02 -7.75 28.80
CA ARG A 1039 -1.61 -8.77 29.79
C ARG A 1039 -1.07 -10.04 29.13
N ALA A 1040 0.03 -10.53 29.70
CA ALA A 1040 0.63 -11.80 29.38
C ALA A 1040 0.49 -12.79 30.54
N ARG A 1041 0.33 -14.07 30.21
CA ARG A 1041 0.57 -15.19 31.11
C ARG A 1041 1.87 -15.88 30.70
N ALA A 1042 2.80 -16.01 31.64
CA ALA A 1042 4.08 -16.69 31.45
C ALA A 1042 4.09 -18.01 32.24
N GLU A 1043 4.42 -19.12 31.58
CA GLU A 1043 4.55 -20.46 32.17
C GLU A 1043 6.02 -20.80 32.52
N ALA A 1044 6.35 -22.06 32.79
CA ALA A 1044 7.63 -22.41 33.44
C ALA A 1044 8.86 -22.02 32.61
N GLY A 1045 9.78 -21.23 33.19
CA GLY A 1045 10.95 -20.69 32.50
C GLY A 1045 10.66 -19.69 31.36
N ALA A 1046 9.40 -19.32 31.13
CA ALA A 1046 8.99 -18.39 30.08
C ALA A 1046 9.44 -16.96 30.36
N THR A 1047 9.61 -16.13 29.33
CA THR A 1047 9.99 -14.71 29.45
C THR A 1047 9.05 -13.80 28.67
N MET A 1048 8.46 -12.80 29.32
CA MET A 1048 7.68 -11.75 28.66
C MET A 1048 8.38 -10.39 28.81
N GLU A 1049 8.58 -9.68 27.70
CA GLU A 1049 9.15 -8.32 27.66
C GLU A 1049 8.15 -7.35 27.02
N TRP A 1050 7.66 -6.37 27.78
CA TRP A 1050 6.91 -5.23 27.23
C TRP A 1050 7.85 -4.03 27.07
N ILE A 1051 7.86 -3.41 25.89
CA ILE A 1051 8.56 -2.15 25.63
C ILE A 1051 7.55 -1.15 25.08
N ASP A 1052 7.35 0.00 25.73
CA ASP A 1052 6.41 0.99 25.21
C ASP A 1052 6.76 2.46 25.44
N GLY A 1053 6.33 3.31 24.50
CA GLY A 1053 6.48 4.77 24.57
C GLY A 1053 5.13 5.46 24.43
N ASN A 1054 4.66 6.11 25.49
CA ASN A 1054 3.38 6.81 25.56
C ASN A 1054 3.56 8.30 25.22
N ILE A 1055 3.16 8.71 24.02
CA ILE A 1055 3.18 10.10 23.56
C ILE A 1055 1.78 10.45 23.02
N GLY A 1056 1.42 11.74 23.08
CA GLY A 1056 0.10 12.21 22.65
C GLY A 1056 -1.05 11.72 23.55
N SER A 1057 -2.28 11.71 23.03
CA SER A 1057 -3.55 11.47 23.75
C SER A 1057 -3.91 12.57 24.76
N LYS A 1058 -5.22 12.73 24.99
CA LYS A 1058 -5.79 13.57 26.06
C LYS A 1058 -5.53 12.93 27.43
N VAL A 1059 -5.86 11.65 27.51
CA VAL A 1059 -5.71 10.81 28.70
C VAL A 1059 -5.28 9.42 28.26
N THR A 1060 -4.17 8.92 28.80
CA THR A 1060 -3.79 7.51 28.72
C THR A 1060 -4.02 6.83 30.06
N MET A 1061 -4.60 5.63 30.04
CA MET A 1061 -4.54 4.65 31.13
C MET A 1061 -4.04 3.32 30.56
N LYS A 1062 -2.76 2.98 30.79
CA LYS A 1062 -2.12 1.77 30.25
C LYS A 1062 -1.22 1.10 31.27
N TYR A 1063 -1.51 -0.16 31.60
CA TYR A 1063 -0.77 -0.92 32.61
C TYR A 1063 -0.49 -2.35 32.13
N PRO A 1064 0.55 -2.59 31.30
CA PRO A 1064 0.92 -3.93 30.87
C PRO A 1064 1.22 -4.83 32.06
N ALA A 1065 0.68 -6.05 32.01
CA ALA A 1065 0.72 -6.98 33.12
C ALA A 1065 1.41 -8.30 32.73
N VAL A 1066 2.17 -8.89 33.64
CA VAL A 1066 2.71 -10.26 33.50
C VAL A 1066 2.28 -11.10 34.70
N TRP A 1067 1.60 -12.21 34.40
CA TRP A 1067 1.27 -13.26 35.38
C TRP A 1067 2.29 -14.39 35.24
N MET A 1068 3.28 -14.42 36.14
CA MET A 1068 4.32 -15.44 36.20
C MET A 1068 3.76 -16.68 36.90
N THR A 1069 3.13 -17.55 36.11
CA THR A 1069 2.36 -18.74 36.56
C THR A 1069 3.17 -20.03 36.65
N GLY A 1070 4.37 -20.08 36.07
CA GLY A 1070 5.29 -21.22 36.20
C GLY A 1070 6.59 -20.85 36.91
N GLU A 1071 7.28 -21.86 37.45
CA GLU A 1071 8.57 -21.67 38.12
C GLU A 1071 9.61 -21.07 37.15
N HIS A 1072 10.51 -20.21 37.67
CA HIS A 1072 11.52 -19.48 36.88
C HIS A 1072 10.98 -18.53 35.79
N ALA A 1073 9.66 -18.34 35.66
CA ALA A 1073 9.08 -17.39 34.73
C ALA A 1073 9.55 -15.94 35.00
N ARG A 1074 9.65 -15.15 33.93
CA ARG A 1074 10.17 -13.79 33.94
C ARG A 1074 9.22 -12.78 33.30
N GLY A 1075 9.15 -11.59 33.87
CA GLY A 1075 8.35 -10.49 33.37
C GLY A 1075 9.10 -9.17 33.41
N GLU A 1076 9.30 -8.53 32.26
CA GLU A 1076 9.98 -7.26 32.13
C GLU A 1076 9.06 -6.22 31.49
N VAL A 1077 9.07 -4.98 32.02
CA VAL A 1077 8.37 -3.83 31.42
C VAL A 1077 9.32 -2.64 31.37
N LEU A 1078 9.49 -2.07 30.18
CA LEU A 1078 10.26 -0.87 29.90
C LEU A 1078 9.32 0.18 29.28
N SER A 1079 8.96 1.21 30.03
CA SER A 1079 7.88 2.15 29.65
C SER A 1079 8.36 3.61 29.72
N LEU A 1080 8.15 4.39 28.67
CA LEU A 1080 8.26 5.86 28.68
C LEU A 1080 6.86 6.49 28.68
N ALA A 1081 6.66 7.61 29.40
CA ALA A 1081 5.46 8.43 29.24
C ALA A 1081 5.80 9.93 29.12
N PHE A 1082 5.24 10.61 28.11
CA PHE A 1082 5.39 12.04 27.88
C PHE A 1082 4.06 12.77 28.04
N ALA A 1083 3.99 13.80 28.88
CA ALA A 1083 2.82 14.67 29.02
C ALA A 1083 3.13 16.14 28.67
N GLY A 1084 2.46 16.65 27.64
CA GLY A 1084 2.37 18.09 27.32
C GLY A 1084 1.14 18.76 27.93
N GLU A 1085 0.87 20.00 27.52
CA GLU A 1085 -0.28 20.80 28.00
C GLU A 1085 -1.61 20.05 27.85
N GLY A 1086 -2.42 20.08 28.91
CA GLY A 1086 -3.75 19.45 28.95
C GLY A 1086 -3.76 17.91 29.02
N GLN A 1087 -2.61 17.24 28.91
CA GLN A 1087 -2.52 15.78 28.88
C GLN A 1087 -2.35 15.15 30.28
N HIS A 1088 -2.95 13.96 30.49
CA HIS A 1088 -2.64 13.10 31.64
C HIS A 1088 -2.27 11.66 31.21
N GLN A 1089 -0.98 11.33 31.26
CA GLN A 1089 -0.47 9.96 31.07
C GLN A 1089 -0.45 9.20 32.41
N ASP A 1090 -1.41 8.31 32.65
CA ASP A 1090 -1.40 7.38 33.80
C ASP A 1090 -0.95 6.00 33.31
N ALA A 1091 0.37 5.81 33.25
CA ALA A 1091 1.05 4.64 32.73
C ALA A 1091 1.67 3.81 33.87
N GLY A 1092 2.06 2.56 33.61
CA GLY A 1092 2.74 1.75 34.63
C GLY A 1092 2.74 0.27 34.27
N ALA A 1093 2.88 -0.59 35.28
CA ALA A 1093 3.12 -2.02 35.07
C ALA A 1093 2.58 -2.88 36.22
N LYS A 1094 2.24 -4.14 35.94
CA LYS A 1094 1.75 -5.09 36.96
C LYS A 1094 2.46 -6.44 36.89
N MET A 1095 3.20 -6.79 37.93
CA MET A 1095 3.95 -8.04 38.03
C MET A 1095 3.33 -8.92 39.11
N LEU A 1096 2.75 -10.05 38.71
CA LEU A 1096 2.18 -11.03 39.64
C LEU A 1096 3.06 -12.29 39.64
N HIS A 1097 3.78 -12.48 40.74
CA HIS A 1097 4.55 -13.68 41.03
C HIS A 1097 3.61 -14.72 41.66
N LEU A 1098 3.33 -15.79 40.91
CA LEU A 1098 2.36 -16.83 41.29
C LEU A 1098 3.01 -18.20 41.46
N ALA A 1099 4.32 -18.31 41.21
CA ALA A 1099 5.11 -19.53 41.26
C ALA A 1099 6.54 -19.27 41.81
N PRO A 1100 7.26 -20.31 42.28
CA PRO A 1100 8.59 -20.17 42.86
C PRO A 1100 9.64 -19.60 41.90
N ASN A 1101 10.69 -19.00 42.47
CA ASN A 1101 11.91 -18.59 41.77
C ASN A 1101 11.67 -17.67 40.55
N THR A 1102 10.55 -16.93 40.51
CA THR A 1102 10.15 -16.05 39.40
C THR A 1102 10.79 -14.66 39.55
N SER A 1103 11.13 -14.00 38.44
CA SER A 1103 11.87 -12.73 38.46
C SER A 1103 11.22 -11.65 37.60
N SER A 1104 11.03 -10.44 38.15
CA SER A 1104 10.50 -9.31 37.38
C SER A 1104 11.36 -8.05 37.45
N ASN A 1105 11.30 -7.27 36.38
CA ASN A 1105 11.94 -5.96 36.29
C ASN A 1105 10.96 -4.94 35.69
N ILE A 1106 10.80 -3.79 36.34
CA ILE A 1106 10.00 -2.68 35.85
C ILE A 1106 10.89 -1.44 35.79
N VAL A 1107 11.10 -0.88 34.60
CA VAL A 1107 11.75 0.40 34.41
C VAL A 1107 10.76 1.34 33.73
N SER A 1108 10.24 2.29 34.49
CA SER A 1108 9.36 3.35 33.98
C SER A 1108 10.08 4.69 34.02
N LYS A 1109 10.03 5.40 32.91
CA LYS A 1109 10.48 6.79 32.80
C LYS A 1109 9.30 7.69 32.45
N SER A 1110 9.25 8.90 33.00
CA SER A 1110 8.27 9.90 32.57
C SER A 1110 8.88 11.29 32.39
N VAL A 1111 8.29 12.08 31.50
CA VAL A 1111 8.67 13.47 31.21
C VAL A 1111 7.40 14.32 31.18
N ALA A 1112 7.38 15.44 31.89
CA ALA A 1112 6.20 16.32 31.97
C ALA A 1112 6.58 17.78 31.70
N ARG A 1113 5.81 18.43 30.80
CA ARG A 1113 5.99 19.80 30.30
C ARG A 1113 4.64 20.50 30.11
N GLY A 1114 4.60 21.83 30.22
CA GLY A 1114 3.45 22.67 29.85
C GLY A 1114 2.25 22.55 30.80
N GLY A 1115 2.49 22.20 32.07
CA GLY A 1115 1.43 21.84 33.02
C GLY A 1115 0.91 20.41 32.84
N GLY A 1116 1.49 19.65 31.92
CA GLY A 1116 1.18 18.25 31.69
C GLY A 1116 1.39 17.38 32.92
N ARG A 1117 0.60 16.30 33.01
CA ARG A 1117 0.64 15.35 34.13
C ARG A 1117 1.08 13.97 33.67
N THR A 1118 2.17 13.47 34.25
CA THR A 1118 2.49 12.05 34.21
C THR A 1118 2.11 11.38 35.52
N SER A 1119 1.85 10.09 35.49
CA SER A 1119 1.65 9.27 36.68
C SER A 1119 2.17 7.86 36.41
N TYR A 1120 3.05 7.37 37.28
CA TYR A 1120 3.41 5.96 37.32
C TYR A 1120 2.46 5.21 38.25
N ARG A 1121 1.91 4.07 37.80
CA ARG A 1121 1.04 3.21 38.59
C ARG A 1121 1.49 1.75 38.54
N GLY A 1122 2.25 1.35 39.55
CA GLY A 1122 2.80 0.01 39.70
C GLY A 1122 1.94 -0.89 40.57
N LEU A 1123 1.94 -2.19 40.26
CA LEU A 1123 1.58 -3.25 41.21
C LEU A 1123 2.59 -4.40 41.11
N VAL A 1124 3.40 -4.61 42.15
CA VAL A 1124 4.14 -5.86 42.34
C VAL A 1124 3.41 -6.66 43.41
N GLN A 1125 2.96 -7.86 43.05
CA GLN A 1125 2.30 -8.78 43.98
C GLN A 1125 3.03 -10.12 43.99
N VAL A 1126 3.43 -10.59 45.17
CA VAL A 1126 4.08 -11.88 45.37
C VAL A 1126 3.19 -12.74 46.25
N ASN A 1127 2.58 -13.76 45.65
CA ASN A 1127 1.63 -14.62 46.35
C ASN A 1127 2.33 -15.73 47.14
N LYS A 1128 1.68 -16.17 48.21
CA LYS A 1128 2.09 -17.35 48.97
C LYS A 1128 2.29 -18.57 48.07
N GLY A 1129 3.42 -19.24 48.23
CA GLY A 1129 3.96 -20.28 47.35
C GLY A 1129 5.15 -19.79 46.51
N ALA A 1130 5.21 -18.50 46.16
CA ALA A 1130 6.22 -17.92 45.27
C ALA A 1130 7.55 -17.57 45.96
N HIS A 1131 8.08 -18.50 46.76
CA HIS A 1131 9.39 -18.39 47.41
C HIS A 1131 10.54 -18.26 46.40
N GLY A 1132 11.68 -17.71 46.81
CA GLY A 1132 12.84 -17.39 45.96
C GLY A 1132 12.62 -16.26 44.94
N SER A 1133 11.42 -15.66 44.89
CA SER A 1133 11.04 -14.68 43.86
C SER A 1133 11.75 -13.33 44.04
N ARG A 1134 11.96 -12.63 42.91
CA ARG A 1134 12.72 -11.37 42.87
C ARG A 1134 12.03 -10.30 42.04
N SER A 1135 11.97 -9.06 42.52
CA SER A 1135 11.42 -7.95 41.75
C SER A 1135 12.24 -6.67 41.93
N SER A 1136 12.57 -6.00 40.83
CA SER A 1136 13.14 -4.65 40.79
C SER A 1136 12.18 -3.68 40.11
N VAL A 1137 11.95 -2.53 40.74
CA VAL A 1137 11.12 -1.44 40.19
C VAL A 1137 11.93 -0.14 40.21
N LYS A 1138 12.08 0.50 39.06
CA LYS A 1138 12.69 1.83 38.92
C LYS A 1138 11.72 2.78 38.25
N CYS A 1139 11.44 3.90 38.89
CA CYS A 1139 10.51 4.93 38.44
C CYS A 1139 11.22 6.28 38.41
N ASP A 1140 11.73 6.69 37.25
CA ASP A 1140 12.35 8.01 37.08
C ASP A 1140 11.36 8.98 36.44
N ALA A 1141 11.19 10.18 37.00
CA ALA A 1141 10.39 11.24 36.40
C ALA A 1141 11.21 12.52 36.24
N LEU A 1142 11.14 13.14 35.05
CA LEU A 1142 11.80 14.39 34.72
C LEU A 1142 10.75 15.50 34.52
N LEU A 1143 10.75 16.48 35.40
CA LEU A 1143 9.94 17.69 35.26
C LEU A 1143 10.75 18.74 34.47
N VAL A 1144 10.21 19.17 33.34
CA VAL A 1144 10.83 20.14 32.44
C VAL A 1144 10.66 21.58 32.96
N ASP A 1145 9.58 21.85 33.70
CA ASP A 1145 9.23 23.17 34.21
C ASP A 1145 8.76 23.15 35.68
N THR A 1146 8.11 24.22 36.13
CA THR A 1146 7.62 24.42 37.51
C THR A 1146 6.12 24.20 37.72
N ILE A 1147 5.34 24.04 36.65
CA ILE A 1147 3.87 23.86 36.69
C ILE A 1147 3.44 22.42 36.42
N SER A 1148 4.27 21.64 35.71
CA SER A 1148 4.05 20.25 35.34
C SER A 1148 4.20 19.30 36.53
N ARG A 1149 3.54 18.14 36.44
CA ARG A 1149 3.38 17.20 37.56
C ARG A 1149 3.74 15.77 37.20
N SER A 1150 4.38 15.07 38.14
CA SER A 1150 4.49 13.62 38.14
C SER A 1150 3.99 13.06 39.47
N ASP A 1151 3.21 11.99 39.43
CA ASP A 1151 2.75 11.24 40.62
C ASP A 1151 3.22 9.79 40.54
N THR A 1152 3.83 9.26 41.60
CA THR A 1152 4.26 7.84 41.65
C THR A 1152 3.37 7.07 42.62
N TYR A 1153 2.70 6.02 42.12
CA TYR A 1153 1.81 5.13 42.87
C TYR A 1153 2.32 3.67 42.81
N PRO A 1154 3.36 3.29 43.58
CA PRO A 1154 3.97 1.97 43.54
C PRO A 1154 3.34 1.06 44.62
N TYR A 1155 2.40 0.21 44.23
CA TYR A 1155 1.81 -0.77 45.14
C TYR A 1155 2.65 -2.04 45.20
N VAL A 1156 2.94 -2.52 46.41
CA VAL A 1156 3.74 -3.72 46.68
C VAL A 1156 3.01 -4.58 47.71
N ASP A 1157 2.66 -5.81 47.31
CA ASP A 1157 1.86 -6.75 48.09
C ASP A 1157 2.58 -8.10 48.17
N ILE A 1158 3.42 -8.26 49.19
CA ILE A 1158 4.23 -9.47 49.42
C ILE A 1158 3.55 -10.33 50.48
N ARG A 1159 3.25 -11.58 50.12
CA ARG A 1159 2.52 -12.56 50.94
C ARG A 1159 3.31 -13.86 51.16
N GLU A 1160 4.63 -13.77 51.02
CA GLU A 1160 5.59 -14.86 51.13
C GLU A 1160 6.87 -14.34 51.81
N ASP A 1161 7.53 -15.18 52.62
CA ASP A 1161 8.62 -14.74 53.50
C ASP A 1161 10.00 -14.70 52.79
N ASP A 1162 10.21 -15.55 51.78
CA ASP A 1162 11.45 -15.65 51.00
C ASP A 1162 11.34 -14.92 49.65
N VAL A 1163 11.53 -13.60 49.68
CA VAL A 1163 11.36 -12.69 48.53
C VAL A 1163 12.43 -11.60 48.54
N THR A 1164 13.05 -11.33 47.39
CA THR A 1164 13.91 -10.14 47.20
C THR A 1164 13.14 -9.04 46.46
N MET A 1165 12.90 -7.90 47.09
CA MET A 1165 12.20 -6.78 46.45
C MET A 1165 12.99 -5.47 46.60
N GLY A 1166 13.16 -4.75 45.48
CA GLY A 1166 13.73 -3.41 45.45
C GLY A 1166 12.85 -2.45 44.66
N HIS A 1167 12.66 -1.24 45.19
CA HIS A 1167 11.97 -0.16 44.52
C HIS A 1167 12.70 1.17 44.70
N GLU A 1168 12.99 1.82 43.57
CA GLU A 1168 13.62 3.13 43.45
C GLU A 1168 12.66 4.07 42.73
N ALA A 1169 12.37 5.23 43.32
CA ALA A 1169 11.60 6.28 42.67
C ALA A 1169 12.40 7.59 42.74
N THR A 1170 12.66 8.20 41.59
CA THR A 1170 13.35 9.49 41.47
C THR A 1170 12.46 10.49 40.76
N VAL A 1171 12.41 11.73 41.26
CA VAL A 1171 11.78 12.86 40.56
C VAL A 1171 12.83 13.95 40.48
N SER A 1172 13.35 14.20 39.29
CA SER A 1172 14.30 15.27 39.01
C SER A 1172 13.61 16.43 38.30
N LYS A 1173 14.14 17.63 38.54
CA LYS A 1173 13.96 18.76 37.62
C LYS A 1173 15.19 18.83 36.73
N VAL A 1174 15.03 19.37 35.52
CA VAL A 1174 16.20 19.73 34.70
C VAL A 1174 17.03 20.76 35.47
N SER A 1175 18.34 20.54 35.56
CA SER A 1175 19.21 21.35 36.40
C SER A 1175 19.61 22.64 35.70
N GLU A 1176 19.35 23.79 36.33
CA GLU A 1176 19.81 25.11 35.88
C GLU A 1176 21.33 25.13 35.61
N ASN A 1177 22.12 24.39 36.40
CA ASN A 1177 23.57 24.27 36.18
C ASN A 1177 23.92 23.41 34.95
N GLN A 1178 23.09 22.44 34.57
CA GLN A 1178 23.27 21.67 33.34
C GLN A 1178 22.85 22.49 32.12
N LEU A 1179 21.70 23.19 32.19
CA LEU A 1179 21.26 24.12 31.14
C LEU A 1179 22.31 25.23 30.94
N PHE A 1180 22.71 25.92 31.99
CA PHE A 1180 23.76 26.95 31.93
C PHE A 1180 25.07 26.41 31.36
N TYR A 1181 25.51 25.19 31.75
CA TYR A 1181 26.70 24.58 31.17
C TYR A 1181 26.55 24.34 29.66
N LEU A 1182 25.43 23.78 29.21
CA LEU A 1182 25.15 23.50 27.81
C LEU A 1182 24.98 24.79 26.98
N MET A 1183 24.30 25.79 27.52
CA MET A 1183 24.17 27.13 26.93
C MET A 1183 25.52 27.86 26.87
N SER A 1184 26.40 27.67 27.85
CA SER A 1184 27.79 28.17 27.80
C SER A 1184 28.66 27.47 26.73
N ARG A 1185 28.19 26.35 26.16
CA ARG A 1185 28.78 25.71 24.97
C ARG A 1185 28.16 26.18 23.65
N GLY A 1186 27.20 27.11 23.69
CA GLY A 1186 26.57 27.70 22.51
C GLY A 1186 25.27 27.04 22.04
N LEU A 1187 24.70 26.12 22.83
CA LEU A 1187 23.34 25.61 22.61
C LEU A 1187 22.31 26.65 23.07
N THR A 1188 21.15 26.70 22.42
CA THR A 1188 19.96 27.37 22.97
C THR A 1188 19.42 26.65 24.21
N GLU A 1189 18.52 27.31 24.95
CA GLU A 1189 17.86 26.69 26.11
C GLU A 1189 17.03 25.46 25.67
N ASP A 1190 16.29 25.58 24.55
CA ASP A 1190 15.51 24.50 23.94
C ASP A 1190 16.41 23.29 23.53
N GLU A 1191 17.53 23.54 22.85
CA GLU A 1191 18.48 22.47 22.47
C GLU A 1191 19.12 21.82 23.71
N ALA A 1192 19.49 22.62 24.72
CA ALA A 1192 20.03 22.13 25.98
C ALA A 1192 19.01 21.26 26.73
N MET A 1193 17.75 21.71 26.79
CA MET A 1193 16.61 21.01 27.38
C MET A 1193 16.37 19.68 26.67
N ALA A 1194 16.21 19.71 25.34
CA ALA A 1194 16.00 18.53 24.52
C ALA A 1194 17.17 17.53 24.63
N MET A 1195 18.43 17.99 24.76
CA MET A 1195 19.57 17.10 24.96
C MET A 1195 19.58 16.43 26.35
N VAL A 1196 19.15 17.14 27.42
CA VAL A 1196 18.98 16.53 28.75
C VAL A 1196 17.84 15.50 28.76
N VAL A 1197 16.69 15.83 28.14
CA VAL A 1197 15.55 14.91 28.01
C VAL A 1197 15.95 13.67 27.18
N ARG A 1198 16.67 13.85 26.06
CA ARG A 1198 17.20 12.74 25.25
C ARG A 1198 18.12 11.83 26.07
N GLY A 1199 19.10 12.41 26.78
CA GLY A 1199 20.01 11.64 27.65
C GLY A 1199 19.31 10.90 28.81
N PHE A 1200 18.13 11.38 29.23
CA PHE A 1200 17.28 10.71 30.20
C PHE A 1200 16.49 9.52 29.61
N VAL A 1201 16.05 9.63 28.35
CA VAL A 1201 15.29 8.59 27.63
C VAL A 1201 16.19 7.55 26.93
N GLU A 1202 17.45 7.90 26.65
CA GLU A 1202 18.50 7.07 26.05
C GLU A 1202 18.49 5.57 26.46
N PRO A 1203 18.26 5.17 27.74
CA PRO A 1203 18.21 3.76 28.11
C PRO A 1203 17.01 2.99 27.54
N ILE A 1204 15.90 3.67 27.23
CA ILE A 1204 14.72 3.07 26.57
C ILE A 1204 14.95 3.02 25.06
N ALA A 1205 15.50 4.10 24.49
CA ALA A 1205 15.83 4.15 23.06
C ALA A 1205 16.81 3.04 22.64
N LYS A 1206 17.67 2.55 23.54
CA LYS A 1206 18.64 1.49 23.27
C LYS A 1206 18.09 0.06 23.24
N GLU A 1207 16.92 -0.19 23.83
CA GLU A 1207 16.26 -1.50 23.80
C GLU A 1207 15.28 -1.65 22.63
N LEU A 1208 15.05 -0.56 21.90
CA LEU A 1208 14.27 -0.51 20.68
C LEU A 1208 15.13 -0.85 19.44
N PRO A 1209 14.53 -1.41 18.36
CA PRO A 1209 15.16 -1.39 17.05
C PRO A 1209 15.50 0.05 16.61
N MET A 1210 16.55 0.19 15.80
CA MET A 1210 17.16 1.49 15.48
C MET A 1210 16.15 2.51 14.94
N GLU A 1211 15.19 2.08 14.12
CA GLU A 1211 14.20 2.98 13.54
C GLU A 1211 13.22 3.57 14.59
N TYR A 1212 12.80 2.82 15.64
CA TYR A 1212 11.98 3.34 16.76
C TYR A 1212 12.83 4.12 17.76
N ALA A 1213 14.11 3.78 17.89
CA ALA A 1213 15.04 4.62 18.64
C ALA A 1213 15.12 6.02 18.01
N LEU A 1214 15.10 6.12 16.68
CA LEU A 1214 15.06 7.38 15.95
C LEU A 1214 13.68 8.05 16.01
N GLU A 1215 12.59 7.30 15.77
CA GLU A 1215 11.21 7.80 15.86
C GLU A 1215 10.91 8.36 17.25
N LEU A 1216 11.18 7.60 18.32
CA LEU A 1216 10.96 8.01 19.71
C LEU A 1216 11.71 9.31 20.03
N ASN A 1217 12.96 9.42 19.61
CA ASN A 1217 13.74 10.65 19.80
C ASN A 1217 13.14 11.83 19.03
N ARG A 1218 12.63 11.62 17.81
CA ARG A 1218 11.99 12.66 16.99
C ARG A 1218 10.63 13.09 17.53
N LEU A 1219 9.84 12.15 18.06
CA LEU A 1219 8.59 12.47 18.77
C LEU A 1219 8.85 13.28 20.04
N ILE A 1220 9.95 13.00 20.75
CA ILE A 1220 10.38 13.80 21.90
C ILE A 1220 10.83 15.21 21.46
N GLU A 1221 11.56 15.34 20.35
CA GLU A 1221 11.93 16.65 19.79
C GLU A 1221 10.68 17.51 19.47
N LEU A 1222 9.70 16.96 18.76
CA LEU A 1222 8.43 17.63 18.46
C LEU A 1222 7.67 18.04 19.74
N GLN A 1223 7.73 17.20 20.78
CA GLN A 1223 7.13 17.50 22.10
C GLN A 1223 8.01 18.43 22.98
N MET A 1224 9.18 18.87 22.50
CA MET A 1224 10.02 19.92 23.11
C MET A 1224 9.88 21.28 22.44
N GLU A 1225 9.35 21.39 21.23
CA GLU A 1225 9.23 22.68 20.52
C GLU A 1225 8.30 23.66 21.23
N GLY A 1226 8.63 24.96 21.16
CA GLY A 1226 7.87 26.06 21.77
C GLY A 1226 8.05 26.20 23.29
N ALA A 1227 9.25 25.97 23.84
CA ALA A 1227 9.46 25.90 25.29
C ALA A 1227 9.52 27.26 26.03
N VAL A 1228 9.40 28.38 25.32
CA VAL A 1228 9.41 29.74 25.90
C VAL A 1228 8.24 30.57 25.33
N GLY A 1229 7.29 30.97 26.18
CA GLY A 1229 6.09 31.74 25.82
C GLY A 1229 5.12 31.95 26.98
#